data_AF-A0A9D0NSP1-F1
#
_entry.id   AF-A0A9D0NSP1-F1
#
_cell.length_a   1.000
_cell.length_b   1.000
_cell.length_c   1.000
_cell.angle_alpha   90.00
_cell.angle_beta   90.00
_cell.angle_gamma   90.00
#
_symmetry.space_group_name_H-M   'P 1'
#
loop_
_entity.id
_entity.type
_entity.pdbx_description
1 polymer ?
#
loop_
_entity_poly.entity_id
_entity_poly.type
_entity_poly.pdbx_seq_one_letter_code
_entity_poly.pdbx_strand_id
1 'polypeptide(L)'
;MDNILERVHEAGLTLKAGCVAPGTLVYTEQGLVTADRAVTEKHKRILSYDRDSGRFELRRIERHMTTRVPRSENIEIVSNGVSLKTSIRHPVLVNRDDRLRYVRADEVREDDALVHYQLPWEADPSRALEAWFAGAHLGDGCAYAKSFSYKPTRQAWAARARAKGARLVFKIRAAEREVVERYASFFQAFCGAKAKVVAAQTVNGTPVWDYAVASFEASKAAALIDGQTGKKSGTLSVPSWVAQQPEKYFLPFLAGLIDTDGTVATERGSVILATQSAAFAQALKSLLGLFGVYAAITRRKPRSHAYRGHVIHDVGGVQLKISDSDFLQRLAGYMADTGKRRRIVRHASRAGQYDRYVMSSALRSALQDEVDGLSHSERQTLGFYHGYHRARVVSRIWLDRWQRRFPHLAEQIAFVRTLRPVDAVKRELDLPETFFDFTVEKHNNYLAGNQGLMVIHNCGIGYEFSTLRPRGAYVSGAGAYTSGPLSFMDIYDKMCFTVSSAGGRRGAQMATFDVGHPDVMDFIRAKREDGRLRQFNLSLLVTQEFMQAVSRDADWKLAFPISEKEVEDDDLDFRDPDQVVWREWPHHQGYVTNDAGLVACKVYKTIPARRLWDMIMASTYDFAEPGFILIDKVNEMNNNWFCENIRATNPCVTADTR
;
A
#
# COMPACT_ATOMS: atom_id res chain seq x y z
N MET A 1 7.62 -1.12 31.86
CA MET A 1 6.26 -1.66 31.62
C MET A 1 5.61 -1.01 30.40
N ASP A 2 5.64 0.32 30.26
CA ASP A 2 4.94 1.01 29.15
C ASP A 2 5.41 0.61 27.73
N ASN A 3 6.71 0.41 27.51
CA ASN A 3 7.23 -0.07 26.21
C ASN A 3 6.78 -1.51 25.89
N ILE A 4 6.61 -2.36 26.92
CA ILE A 4 6.11 -3.73 26.74
C ILE A 4 4.61 -3.70 26.45
N LEU A 5 3.83 -2.90 27.18
CA LEU A 5 2.39 -2.73 26.95
C LEU A 5 2.09 -2.09 25.59
N GLU A 6 2.93 -1.15 25.14
CA GLU A 6 2.85 -0.52 23.82
C GLU A 6 3.16 -1.53 22.70
N ARG A 7 4.22 -2.34 22.84
CA ARG A 7 4.53 -3.44 21.91
C ARG A 7 3.45 -4.52 21.90
N VAL A 8 2.88 -4.85 23.06
CA VAL A 8 1.77 -5.80 23.19
C VAL A 8 0.48 -5.23 22.60
N HIS A 9 0.24 -3.92 22.69
CA HIS A 9 -0.89 -3.25 22.04
C HIS A 9 -0.71 -3.17 20.52
N GLU A 10 0.47 -2.82 20.02
CA GLU A 10 0.79 -2.84 18.58
C GLU A 10 0.68 -4.27 18.02
N ALA A 11 1.20 -5.27 18.75
CA ALA A 11 0.94 -6.68 18.46
C ALA A 11 -0.57 -6.98 18.51
N GLY A 12 -1.31 -6.54 19.53
CA GLY A 12 -2.75 -6.76 19.64
C GLY A 12 -3.57 -6.16 18.49
N LEU A 13 -3.13 -5.05 17.90
CA LEU A 13 -3.74 -4.42 16.73
C LEU A 13 -3.40 -5.19 15.44
N THR A 14 -2.20 -5.76 15.37
CA THR A 14 -1.79 -6.65 14.27
C THR A 14 -2.46 -8.04 14.33
N LEU A 15 -3.26 -8.37 15.34
CA LEU A 15 -4.13 -9.57 15.35
C LEU A 15 -5.33 -9.50 14.39
N LYS A 16 -5.64 -8.33 13.83
CA LYS A 16 -6.88 -8.09 13.07
C LYS A 16 -6.59 -8.10 11.57
N ALA A 17 -7.38 -8.87 10.81
CA ALA A 17 -7.27 -8.92 9.35
C ALA A 17 -7.45 -7.53 8.75
N GLY A 18 -6.44 -7.07 8.02
CA GLY A 18 -6.55 -5.89 7.16
C GLY A 18 -7.50 -6.21 6.01
N CYS A 19 -8.23 -5.23 5.50
CA CYS A 19 -8.97 -5.35 4.24
C CYS A 19 -9.34 -3.99 3.68
N VAL A 20 -9.38 -3.85 2.36
CA VAL A 20 -9.78 -2.63 1.66
C VAL A 20 -11.05 -2.84 0.85
N ALA A 21 -11.84 -1.78 0.71
CA ALA A 21 -13.10 -1.83 -0.03
C ALA A 21 -12.85 -2.14 -1.53
N PRO A 22 -13.87 -2.67 -2.24
CA PRO A 22 -13.80 -2.81 -3.70
C PRO A 22 -13.53 -1.47 -4.37
N GLY A 23 -12.77 -1.50 -5.46
CA GLY A 23 -12.39 -0.28 -6.18
C GLY A 23 -11.30 0.56 -5.49
N THR A 24 -10.81 0.17 -4.31
CA THR A 24 -9.59 0.77 -3.73
C THR A 24 -8.40 0.43 -4.63
N LEU A 25 -7.61 1.43 -4.99
CA LEU A 25 -6.43 1.22 -5.84
C LEU A 25 -5.26 0.71 -5.00
N VAL A 26 -4.52 -0.23 -5.58
CA VAL A 26 -3.25 -0.77 -5.11
C VAL A 26 -2.24 -0.72 -6.24
N TYR A 27 -0.95 -0.67 -5.92
CA TYR A 27 0.11 -0.65 -6.93
C TYR A 27 0.81 -2.02 -6.98
N THR A 28 0.80 -2.66 -8.15
CA THR A 28 1.32 -4.02 -8.36
C THR A 28 2.39 -4.06 -9.45
N GLU A 29 2.92 -5.24 -9.80
CA GLU A 29 3.81 -5.38 -10.96
C GLU A 29 3.15 -5.00 -12.30
N GLN A 30 1.82 -4.96 -12.34
CA GLN A 30 1.03 -4.53 -13.49
C GLN A 30 0.69 -3.03 -13.46
N GLY A 31 1.23 -2.28 -12.49
CA GLY A 31 0.88 -0.89 -12.24
C GLY A 31 -0.30 -0.73 -11.28
N LEU A 32 -1.01 0.39 -11.39
CA LEU A 32 -2.14 0.75 -10.56
C LEU A 32 -3.41 0.00 -10.98
N VAL A 33 -3.95 -0.81 -10.08
CA VAL A 33 -5.15 -1.62 -10.29
C VAL A 33 -6.05 -1.57 -9.08
N THR A 34 -7.30 -1.99 -9.22
CA THR A 34 -8.20 -2.15 -8.07
C THR A 34 -7.83 -3.41 -7.27
N ALA A 35 -8.07 -3.39 -5.96
CA ALA A 35 -7.77 -4.51 -5.07
C ALA A 35 -8.54 -5.79 -5.47
N ASP A 36 -9.81 -5.65 -5.89
CA ASP A 36 -10.62 -6.74 -6.45
C ASP A 36 -9.95 -7.40 -7.66
N ARG A 37 -9.44 -6.59 -8.58
CA ARG A 37 -8.75 -7.06 -9.78
C ARG A 37 -7.46 -7.77 -9.42
N ALA A 38 -6.63 -7.19 -8.54
CA ALA A 38 -5.39 -7.82 -8.10
C ALA A 38 -5.64 -9.20 -7.43
N VAL A 39 -6.70 -9.33 -6.63
CA VAL A 39 -7.12 -10.61 -6.03
C VAL A 39 -7.61 -11.62 -7.08
N THR A 40 -8.42 -11.16 -8.03
CA THR A 40 -9.01 -12.01 -9.07
C THR A 40 -7.97 -12.49 -10.08
N GLU A 41 -7.08 -11.60 -10.52
CA GLU A 41 -6.02 -11.87 -11.50
C GLU A 41 -4.75 -12.47 -10.88
N LYS A 42 -4.72 -12.66 -9.55
CA LYS A 42 -3.60 -13.26 -8.79
C LYS A 42 -2.26 -12.60 -9.09
N HIS A 43 -2.21 -11.27 -8.91
CA HIS A 43 -0.98 -10.50 -9.11
C HIS A 43 0.14 -11.02 -8.21
N LYS A 44 1.38 -10.92 -8.67
CA LYS A 44 2.52 -11.57 -8.00
C LYS A 44 3.21 -10.66 -6.99
N ARG A 45 3.18 -9.35 -7.21
CA ARG A 45 3.89 -8.39 -6.36
C ARG A 45 3.04 -7.16 -6.11
N ILE A 46 3.21 -6.55 -4.94
CA ILE A 46 2.53 -5.34 -4.53
C ILE A 46 3.53 -4.37 -3.91
N LEU A 47 3.26 -3.07 -4.04
CA LEU A 47 4.10 -2.04 -3.46
C LEU A 47 3.89 -2.02 -1.95
N SER A 48 5.00 -2.11 -1.22
CA SER A 48 5.09 -2.18 0.23
C SER A 48 6.06 -1.13 0.75
N TYR A 49 6.07 -0.94 2.07
CA TYR A 49 6.92 0.03 2.76
C TYR A 49 7.77 -0.68 3.82
N ASP A 50 9.09 -0.61 3.68
CA ASP A 50 10.02 -1.08 4.70
C ASP A 50 10.18 0.03 5.75
N ARG A 51 9.65 -0.21 6.95
CA ARG A 51 9.71 0.75 8.07
C ARG A 51 11.13 1.03 8.53
N ASP A 52 12.02 0.05 8.44
CA ASP A 52 13.37 0.15 8.99
C ASP A 52 14.28 0.94 8.05
N SER A 53 14.13 0.74 6.74
CA SER A 53 14.89 1.50 5.73
C SER A 53 14.18 2.76 5.23
N GLY A 54 12.88 2.91 5.53
CA GLY A 54 12.04 4.02 5.06
C GLY A 54 11.77 4.00 3.55
N ARG A 55 11.94 2.84 2.89
CA ARG A 55 11.87 2.71 1.42
C ARG A 55 10.59 2.03 0.96
N PHE A 56 10.13 2.43 -0.22
CA PHE A 56 9.02 1.77 -0.92
C PHE A 56 9.56 0.77 -1.94
N GLU A 57 8.99 -0.42 -1.97
CA GLU A 57 9.50 -1.52 -2.80
C GLU A 57 8.41 -2.52 -3.17
N LEU A 58 8.52 -3.12 -4.35
CA LEU A 58 7.62 -4.20 -4.77
C LEU A 58 8.02 -5.49 -4.07
N ARG A 59 7.07 -6.09 -3.34
CA ARG A 59 7.24 -7.33 -2.57
C ARG A 59 6.27 -8.40 -3.05
N ARG A 60 6.66 -9.66 -2.91
CA ARG A 60 5.85 -10.82 -3.31
C ARG A 60 4.55 -10.90 -2.51
N ILE A 61 3.44 -11.09 -3.22
CA ILE A 61 2.16 -11.48 -2.61
C ILE A 61 2.20 -12.98 -2.35
N GLU A 62 2.05 -13.37 -1.08
CA GLU A 62 1.97 -14.76 -0.65
C GLU A 62 0.54 -15.28 -0.74
N ARG A 63 -0.45 -14.45 -0.39
CA ARG A 63 -1.87 -14.82 -0.42
C ARG A 63 -2.74 -13.67 -0.88
N HIS A 64 -3.82 -14.03 -1.57
CA HIS A 64 -4.88 -13.13 -2.00
C HIS A 64 -6.17 -13.49 -1.26
N MET A 65 -6.80 -12.52 -0.63
CA MET A 65 -7.85 -12.76 0.34
C MET A 65 -9.10 -11.93 0.02
N THR A 66 -10.24 -12.48 0.43
CA THR A 66 -11.54 -11.81 0.38
C THR A 66 -12.21 -12.00 1.73
N THR A 67 -12.80 -10.95 2.27
CA THR A 67 -13.46 -10.98 3.58
C THR A 67 -14.79 -10.22 3.54
N ARG A 68 -15.68 -10.53 4.48
CA ARG A 68 -16.93 -9.81 4.66
C ARG A 68 -16.77 -8.77 5.78
N VAL A 69 -17.12 -7.52 5.52
CA VAL A 69 -17.11 -6.41 6.48
C VAL A 69 -18.54 -5.87 6.62
N PRO A 70 -19.14 -5.92 7.82
CA PRO A 70 -20.45 -5.35 8.06
C PRO A 70 -20.46 -3.84 7.80
N ARG A 71 -21.58 -3.30 7.33
CA ARG A 71 -21.71 -1.85 7.04
C ARG A 71 -21.38 -0.95 8.24
N SER A 72 -21.72 -1.41 9.46
CA SER A 72 -21.40 -0.72 10.71
C SER A 72 -19.91 -0.60 11.00
N GLU A 73 -19.08 -1.41 10.35
CA GLU A 73 -17.63 -1.44 10.52
C GLU A 73 -16.88 -0.71 9.40
N ASN A 74 -17.59 -0.09 8.46
CA ASN A 74 -16.97 0.67 7.38
C ASN A 74 -16.44 2.01 7.89
N ILE A 75 -15.21 2.34 7.51
CA ILE A 75 -14.58 3.62 7.81
C ILE A 75 -13.86 4.17 6.57
N GLU A 76 -13.92 5.50 6.41
CA GLU A 76 -13.15 6.24 5.41
C GLU A 76 -12.18 7.15 6.15
N ILE A 77 -10.89 6.95 5.91
CA ILE A 77 -9.84 7.88 6.35
C ILE A 77 -9.48 8.74 5.15
N VAL A 78 -9.61 10.05 5.31
CA VAL A 78 -9.20 11.03 4.32
C VAL A 78 -7.92 11.70 4.80
N SER A 79 -6.87 11.68 3.98
CA SER A 79 -5.61 12.36 4.29
C SER A 79 -5.02 13.01 3.06
N ASN A 80 -4.83 14.33 3.12
CA ASN A 80 -4.38 15.17 2.02
C ASN A 80 -5.08 14.84 0.68
N GLY A 81 -6.40 14.64 0.73
CA GLY A 81 -7.25 14.27 -0.41
C GLY A 81 -7.29 12.78 -0.79
N VAL A 82 -6.39 11.95 -0.26
CA VAL A 82 -6.44 10.49 -0.44
C VAL A 82 -7.54 9.91 0.41
N SER A 83 -8.38 9.06 -0.16
CA SER A 83 -9.43 8.33 0.54
C SER A 83 -9.04 6.85 0.67
N LEU A 84 -8.97 6.36 1.90
CA LEU A 84 -8.84 4.94 2.21
C LEU A 84 -10.16 4.46 2.83
N LYS A 85 -10.83 3.54 2.14
CA LYS A 85 -12.05 2.89 2.63
C LYS A 85 -11.73 1.48 3.09
N THR A 86 -11.99 1.22 4.36
CA THR A 86 -11.49 0.04 5.07
C THR A 86 -12.46 -0.36 6.19
N SER A 87 -12.16 -1.45 6.89
CA SER A 87 -12.79 -1.77 8.17
C SER A 87 -12.20 -0.91 9.29
N ILE A 88 -13.00 -0.54 10.29
CA ILE A 88 -12.57 0.07 11.56
C ILE A 88 -11.41 -0.69 12.23
N ARG A 89 -11.27 -1.99 11.93
CA ARG A 89 -10.26 -2.88 12.52
C ARG A 89 -8.92 -2.87 11.80
N HIS A 90 -8.84 -2.32 10.59
CA HIS A 90 -7.66 -2.43 9.75
C HIS A 90 -6.49 -1.64 10.35
N PRO A 91 -5.31 -2.26 10.55
CA PRO A 91 -4.10 -1.55 10.91
C PRO A 91 -3.63 -0.56 9.83
N VAL A 92 -3.45 0.71 10.21
CA VAL A 92 -2.93 1.78 9.36
C VAL A 92 -1.64 2.31 9.98
N LEU A 93 -0.61 2.54 9.15
CA LEU A 93 0.67 3.07 9.63
C LEU A 93 0.56 4.57 9.87
N VAL A 94 0.63 4.98 11.14
CA VAL A 94 0.65 6.39 11.54
C VAL A 94 2.02 6.77 12.08
N ASN A 95 2.44 8.00 11.83
CA ASN A 95 3.46 8.68 12.61
C ASN A 95 2.76 9.47 13.72
N ARG A 96 2.90 8.99 14.96
CA ARG A 96 2.38 9.61 16.18
C ARG A 96 3.54 9.80 17.15
N ASP A 97 3.72 11.04 17.60
CA ASP A 97 4.82 11.43 18.49
C ASP A 97 6.20 11.08 17.91
N ASP A 98 6.41 11.37 16.62
CA ASP A 98 7.64 11.08 15.85
C ASP A 98 8.02 9.59 15.78
N ARG A 99 7.05 8.70 16.02
CA ARG A 99 7.23 7.25 15.90
C ARG A 99 6.22 6.65 14.94
N LEU A 100 6.73 5.86 14.00
CA LEU A 100 5.92 5.04 13.11
C LEU A 100 5.38 3.83 13.86
N ARG A 101 4.05 3.73 13.95
CA ARG A 101 3.34 2.65 14.63
C ARG A 101 2.06 2.29 13.90
N TYR A 102 1.64 1.04 14.00
CA TYR A 102 0.32 0.65 13.51
C TYR A 102 -0.76 0.98 14.55
N VAL A 103 -1.82 1.65 14.10
CA VAL A 103 -3.06 1.86 14.89
C VAL A 103 -4.24 1.31 14.11
N ARG A 104 -5.35 0.98 14.78
CA ARG A 104 -6.57 0.67 14.05
C ARG A 104 -7.09 1.87 13.31
N ALA A 105 -7.77 1.63 12.19
CA ALA A 105 -8.38 2.67 11.38
C ALA A 105 -9.33 3.57 12.21
N ASP A 106 -10.06 3.03 13.19
CA ASP A 106 -10.93 3.81 14.07
C ASP A 106 -10.24 4.53 15.24
N GLU A 107 -8.95 4.27 15.44
CA GLU A 107 -8.07 4.94 16.40
C GLU A 107 -7.16 5.97 15.72
N VAL A 108 -7.28 6.15 14.41
CA VAL A 108 -6.64 7.24 13.66
C VAL A 108 -7.28 8.56 14.10
N ARG A 109 -6.42 9.52 14.44
CA ARG A 109 -6.80 10.83 14.95
C ARG A 109 -6.33 11.93 14.01
N GLU A 110 -6.91 13.13 14.15
CA GLU A 110 -6.50 14.31 13.38
C GLU A 110 -5.07 14.79 13.70
N ASP A 111 -4.53 14.40 14.86
CA ASP A 111 -3.15 14.69 15.26
C ASP A 111 -2.12 13.74 14.62
N ASP A 112 -2.55 12.60 14.08
CA ASP A 112 -1.68 11.66 13.37
C ASP A 112 -1.20 12.20 12.02
N ALA A 113 -0.09 11.64 11.54
CA ALA A 113 0.32 11.74 10.15
C ALA A 113 0.37 10.36 9.50
N LEU A 114 -0.09 10.26 8.25
CA LEU A 114 -0.07 9.02 7.48
C LEU A 114 1.08 8.99 6.50
N VAL A 115 1.68 7.81 6.31
CA VAL A 115 2.77 7.62 5.36
C VAL A 115 2.18 7.40 3.96
N HIS A 116 2.43 8.37 3.08
CA HIS A 116 1.98 8.35 1.69
C HIS A 116 3.13 8.09 0.73
N TYR A 117 2.79 7.45 -0.38
CA TYR A 117 3.68 7.31 -1.52
C TYR A 117 3.30 8.28 -2.64
N GLN A 118 4.33 8.79 -3.31
CA GLN A 118 4.17 9.71 -4.42
C GLN A 118 4.91 9.17 -5.63
N LEU A 119 4.26 9.22 -6.78
CA LEU A 119 4.88 8.88 -8.05
C LEU A 119 5.88 9.96 -8.46
N PRO A 120 7.03 9.56 -9.03
CA PRO A 120 8.00 10.52 -9.56
C PRO A 120 7.41 11.28 -10.74
N TRP A 121 7.84 12.53 -10.93
CA TRP A 121 7.43 13.35 -12.07
C TRP A 121 8.26 13.01 -13.32
N GLU A 122 8.14 11.76 -13.73
CA GLU A 122 8.86 11.15 -14.85
C GLU A 122 7.88 10.55 -15.86
N ALA A 123 8.41 10.13 -17.00
CA ALA A 123 7.66 9.45 -18.04
C ALA A 123 8.58 8.56 -18.85
N ASP A 124 8.04 7.47 -19.39
CA ASP A 124 8.73 6.59 -20.31
C ASP A 124 8.90 7.29 -21.67
N PRO A 125 10.13 7.61 -22.11
CA PRO A 125 10.35 8.32 -23.35
C PRO A 125 9.96 7.51 -24.59
N SER A 126 9.94 6.17 -24.50
CA SER A 126 9.70 5.29 -25.66
C SER A 126 8.28 5.40 -26.20
N ARG A 127 7.29 5.66 -25.33
CA ARG A 127 5.88 5.81 -25.70
C ARG A 127 5.31 7.19 -25.38
N ALA A 128 6.17 8.16 -25.06
CA ALA A 128 5.76 9.52 -24.73
C ALA A 128 4.94 10.18 -25.85
N LEU A 129 5.29 9.93 -27.12
CA LEU A 129 4.54 10.46 -28.27
C LEU A 129 3.14 9.85 -28.40
N GLU A 130 2.98 8.57 -28.08
CA GLU A 130 1.67 7.89 -28.09
C GLU A 130 0.77 8.42 -26.97
N ALA A 131 1.33 8.60 -25.77
CA ALA A 131 0.62 9.17 -24.63
C ALA A 131 0.21 10.63 -24.91
N TRP A 132 1.14 11.43 -25.43
CA TRP A 132 0.86 12.80 -25.88
C TRP A 132 -0.24 12.84 -26.94
N PHE A 133 -0.17 11.96 -27.95
CA PHE A 133 -1.21 11.84 -28.98
C PHE A 133 -2.57 11.54 -28.35
N ALA A 134 -2.64 10.58 -27.43
CA ALA A 134 -3.90 10.22 -26.78
C ALA A 134 -4.52 11.42 -26.05
N GLY A 135 -3.70 12.19 -25.32
CA GLY A 135 -4.15 13.42 -24.65
C GLY A 135 -4.66 14.48 -25.63
N ALA A 136 -3.85 14.82 -26.64
CA ALA A 136 -4.21 15.81 -27.65
C ALA A 136 -5.46 15.39 -28.45
N HIS A 137 -5.58 14.10 -28.74
CA HIS A 137 -6.74 13.58 -29.46
C HIS A 137 -8.03 13.59 -28.63
N LEU A 138 -7.93 13.45 -27.30
CA LEU A 138 -9.10 13.53 -26.42
C LEU A 138 -9.55 14.98 -26.13
N GLY A 139 -8.66 15.96 -26.30
CA GLY A 139 -9.02 17.38 -26.25
C GLY A 139 -9.75 17.83 -27.52
N ASP A 140 -9.01 18.10 -28.59
CA ASP A 140 -9.56 18.67 -29.84
C ASP A 140 -9.63 17.68 -31.02
N GLY A 141 -9.14 16.46 -30.83
CA GLY A 141 -9.16 15.42 -31.85
C GLY A 141 -10.55 14.81 -32.04
N CYS A 142 -10.88 14.51 -33.30
CA CYS A 142 -12.05 13.72 -33.64
C CYS A 142 -11.67 12.51 -34.52
N ALA A 143 -12.34 11.40 -34.27
CA ALA A 143 -12.23 10.19 -35.07
C ALA A 143 -13.63 9.70 -35.42
N TYR A 144 -13.90 9.42 -36.69
CA TYR A 144 -15.19 8.91 -37.14
C TYR A 144 -15.02 7.98 -38.32
N ALA A 145 -15.96 7.05 -38.49
CA ALA A 145 -15.97 6.16 -39.64
C ALA A 145 -16.07 6.98 -40.92
N LYS A 146 -15.19 6.71 -41.89
CA LYS A 146 -15.27 7.33 -43.20
C LYS A 146 -16.55 6.85 -43.87
N SER A 147 -17.50 7.76 -44.11
CA SER A 147 -18.68 7.43 -44.92
C SER A 147 -18.23 7.14 -46.35
N PHE A 148 -18.60 5.95 -46.84
CA PHE A 148 -18.45 5.62 -48.24
C PHE A 148 -19.74 6.06 -48.95
N SER A 149 -19.68 7.09 -49.78
CA SER A 149 -20.76 7.40 -50.73
C SER A 149 -20.77 6.43 -51.93
N TYR A 150 -20.02 5.33 -51.86
CA TYR A 150 -19.84 4.40 -52.95
C TYR A 150 -20.94 3.34 -52.92
N LYS A 151 -21.78 3.26 -53.97
CA LYS A 151 -22.59 2.07 -54.24
C LYS A 151 -21.62 0.92 -54.56
N PRO A 152 -21.51 -0.13 -53.72
CA PRO A 152 -20.53 -1.17 -53.96
C PRO A 152 -21.00 -2.02 -55.15
N THR A 153 -20.34 -1.90 -56.29
CA THR A 153 -20.64 -2.70 -57.48
C THR A 153 -20.11 -4.15 -57.39
N ARG A 154 -19.39 -4.55 -56.31
CA ARG A 154 -18.82 -5.90 -56.17
C ARG A 154 -18.82 -6.44 -54.73
N GLN A 155 -19.35 -7.66 -54.53
CA GLN A 155 -19.31 -8.43 -53.27
C GLN A 155 -17.88 -8.58 -52.70
N ALA A 156 -16.87 -8.74 -53.55
CA ALA A 156 -15.47 -8.88 -53.13
C ALA A 156 -14.92 -7.66 -52.36
N TRP A 157 -15.40 -6.45 -52.69
CA TRP A 157 -15.03 -5.22 -51.98
C TRP A 157 -15.72 -5.13 -50.62
N ALA A 158 -16.98 -5.57 -50.53
CA ALA A 158 -17.70 -5.66 -49.25
C ALA A 158 -17.07 -6.70 -48.32
N ALA A 159 -16.61 -7.84 -48.85
CA ALA A 159 -15.87 -8.84 -48.10
C ALA A 159 -14.50 -8.34 -47.62
N ARG A 160 -13.73 -7.64 -48.48
CA ARG A 160 -12.45 -7.00 -48.09
C ARG A 160 -12.62 -5.88 -47.06
N ALA A 161 -13.69 -5.09 -47.17
CA ALA A 161 -14.01 -4.04 -46.20
C ALA A 161 -14.43 -4.64 -44.85
N ARG A 162 -15.22 -5.72 -44.84
CA ARG A 162 -15.53 -6.48 -43.61
C ARG A 162 -14.29 -7.10 -42.98
N ALA A 163 -13.38 -7.65 -43.79
CA ALA A 163 -12.16 -8.29 -43.30
C ALA A 163 -11.10 -7.31 -42.74
N LYS A 164 -11.10 -6.03 -43.16
CA LYS A 164 -10.11 -5.02 -42.74
C LYS A 164 -10.59 -4.06 -41.64
N GLY A 165 -11.82 -4.21 -41.15
CA GLY A 165 -12.40 -3.35 -40.12
C GLY A 165 -12.83 -1.95 -40.61
N ALA A 166 -13.29 -1.12 -39.69
CA ALA A 166 -13.76 0.24 -40.00
C ALA A 166 -12.58 1.18 -40.33
N ARG A 167 -12.64 1.85 -41.49
CA ARG A 167 -11.67 2.90 -41.85
C ARG A 167 -12.07 4.21 -41.17
N LEU A 168 -11.33 4.58 -40.14
CA LEU A 168 -11.52 5.84 -39.41
C LEU A 168 -10.80 7.00 -40.12
N VAL A 169 -11.40 8.17 -40.03
CA VAL A 169 -10.77 9.46 -40.33
C VAL A 169 -10.38 10.07 -38.98
N PHE A 170 -9.07 10.23 -38.75
CA PHE A 170 -8.56 11.01 -37.63
C PHE A 170 -8.35 12.44 -38.11
N LYS A 171 -8.94 13.40 -37.41
CA LYS A 171 -8.77 14.82 -37.68
C LYS A 171 -8.48 15.58 -36.40
N ILE A 172 -7.58 16.55 -36.49
CA ILE A 172 -7.34 17.55 -35.43
C ILE A 172 -7.34 18.94 -36.06
N ARG A 173 -7.75 19.93 -35.26
CA ARG A 173 -7.70 21.35 -35.58
C ARG A 173 -7.15 22.09 -34.36
N ALA A 174 -6.15 22.93 -34.54
CA ALA A 174 -5.63 23.80 -33.47
C ALA A 174 -5.18 25.16 -34.04
N ALA A 175 -5.09 26.18 -33.18
CA ALA A 175 -4.59 27.49 -33.59
C ALA A 175 -3.05 27.46 -33.78
N GLU A 176 -2.36 26.69 -32.95
CA GLU A 176 -0.91 26.54 -32.95
C GLU A 176 -0.48 25.44 -33.93
N ARG A 177 0.27 25.84 -34.96
CA ARG A 177 0.74 24.94 -36.01
C ARG A 177 1.54 23.75 -35.48
N GLU A 178 2.39 23.99 -34.50
CA GLU A 178 3.29 22.99 -33.90
C GLU A 178 2.56 21.83 -33.23
N VAL A 179 1.37 22.07 -32.67
CA VAL A 179 0.51 21.03 -32.09
C VAL A 179 0.01 20.10 -33.21
N VAL A 180 -0.44 20.68 -34.32
CA VAL A 180 -0.92 19.93 -35.48
C VAL A 180 0.22 19.19 -36.20
N GLU A 181 1.41 19.80 -36.28
CA GLU A 181 2.61 19.16 -36.81
C GLU A 181 3.05 17.96 -35.96
N ARG A 182 3.05 18.08 -34.63
CA ARG A 182 3.38 16.94 -33.76
C ARG A 182 2.36 15.81 -33.88
N TYR A 183 1.08 16.15 -34.02
CA TYR A 183 0.03 15.17 -34.31
C TYR A 183 0.23 14.49 -35.67
N ALA A 184 0.68 15.23 -36.69
CA ALA A 184 1.05 14.67 -37.99
C ALA A 184 2.29 13.75 -37.89
N SER A 185 3.33 14.16 -37.15
CA SER A 185 4.53 13.35 -36.89
C SER A 185 4.20 12.03 -36.20
N PHE A 186 3.23 12.03 -35.27
CA PHE A 186 2.72 10.79 -34.68
C PHE A 186 2.21 9.84 -35.78
N PHE A 187 1.32 10.27 -36.67
CA PHE A 187 0.80 9.38 -37.72
C PHE A 187 1.83 9.01 -38.79
N GLN A 188 2.82 9.87 -39.02
CA GLN A 188 3.96 9.54 -39.87
C GLN A 188 4.77 8.38 -39.26
N ALA A 189 5.11 8.46 -37.97
CA ALA A 189 5.83 7.39 -37.27
C ALA A 189 4.98 6.12 -37.08
N PHE A 190 3.69 6.29 -36.75
CA PHE A 190 2.77 5.19 -36.41
C PHE A 190 2.35 4.37 -37.64
N CYS A 191 2.17 4.99 -38.80
CA CYS A 191 1.65 4.29 -39.98
C CYS A 191 2.20 4.78 -41.33
N GLY A 192 3.29 5.56 -41.34
CA GLY A 192 3.88 6.08 -42.57
C GLY A 192 3.00 7.11 -43.30
N ALA A 193 2.11 7.80 -42.58
CA ALA A 193 1.20 8.76 -43.20
C ALA A 193 1.95 9.92 -43.88
N LYS A 194 1.58 10.22 -45.13
CA LYS A 194 2.10 11.36 -45.91
C LYS A 194 1.14 12.56 -45.95
N ALA A 195 0.11 12.57 -45.09
CA ALA A 195 -0.84 13.66 -45.02
C ALA A 195 -0.13 14.95 -44.58
N LYS A 196 -0.56 16.09 -45.13
CA LYS A 196 0.05 17.40 -44.87
C LYS A 196 -0.81 18.20 -43.89
N VAL A 197 -0.13 19.03 -43.10
CA VAL A 197 -0.77 20.08 -42.30
C VAL A 197 -1.19 21.21 -43.25
N VAL A 198 -2.43 21.69 -43.12
CA VAL A 198 -3.00 22.72 -44.00
C VAL A 198 -3.53 23.89 -43.20
N ALA A 199 -3.34 25.10 -43.70
CA ALA A 199 -3.95 26.31 -43.13
C ALA A 199 -5.46 26.30 -43.42
N ALA A 200 -6.25 26.73 -42.45
CA ALA A 200 -7.71 26.84 -42.53
C ALA A 200 -8.20 28.05 -41.71
N GLN A 201 -9.50 28.31 -41.77
CA GLN A 201 -10.16 29.33 -40.95
C GLN A 201 -11.39 28.74 -40.27
N THR A 202 -11.68 29.21 -39.05
CA THR A 202 -12.95 28.90 -38.37
C THR A 202 -14.09 29.66 -39.06
N VAL A 203 -15.35 29.27 -38.75
CA VAL A 203 -16.55 29.98 -39.22
C VAL A 203 -16.52 31.48 -38.88
N ASN A 204 -15.83 31.84 -37.80
CA ASN A 204 -15.70 33.22 -37.32
C ASN A 204 -14.43 33.94 -37.85
N GLY A 205 -13.75 33.35 -38.85
CA GLY A 205 -12.57 33.94 -39.50
C GLY A 205 -11.25 33.80 -38.73
N THR A 206 -11.18 32.98 -37.67
CA THR A 206 -9.95 32.76 -36.91
C THR A 206 -9.01 31.83 -37.68
N PRO A 207 -7.74 32.21 -37.95
CA PRO A 207 -6.76 31.32 -38.57
C PRO A 207 -6.48 30.10 -37.69
N VAL A 208 -6.48 28.92 -38.30
CA VAL A 208 -6.22 27.63 -37.65
C VAL A 208 -5.46 26.70 -38.60
N TRP A 209 -4.95 25.59 -38.06
CA TRP A 209 -4.30 24.54 -38.82
C TRP A 209 -5.10 23.25 -38.70
N ASP A 210 -5.31 22.56 -39.82
CA ASP A 210 -6.01 21.28 -39.91
C ASP A 210 -5.02 20.18 -40.31
N TYR A 211 -5.21 19.00 -39.73
CA TYR A 211 -4.62 17.76 -40.22
C TYR A 211 -5.69 16.66 -40.22
N ALA A 212 -5.73 15.88 -41.30
CA ALA A 212 -6.60 14.74 -41.40
C ALA A 212 -5.90 13.56 -42.07
N VAL A 213 -6.07 12.36 -41.51
CA VAL A 213 -5.55 11.11 -42.04
C VAL A 213 -6.63 10.04 -42.01
N ALA A 214 -6.69 9.25 -43.07
CA ALA A 214 -7.66 8.17 -43.19
C ALA A 214 -7.04 6.96 -43.87
N SER A 215 -6.55 5.99 -43.09
CA SER A 215 -6.05 4.69 -43.57
C SER A 215 -6.46 3.58 -42.60
N PHE A 216 -6.43 2.34 -43.05
CA PHE A 216 -6.67 1.19 -42.16
C PHE A 216 -5.61 1.11 -41.07
N GLU A 217 -4.35 1.41 -41.39
CA GLU A 217 -3.26 1.46 -40.40
C GLU A 217 -3.47 2.59 -39.38
N ALA A 218 -3.85 3.79 -39.81
CA ALA A 218 -4.20 4.88 -38.89
C ALA A 218 -5.39 4.52 -38.00
N SER A 219 -6.30 3.66 -38.45
CA SER A 219 -7.45 3.22 -37.67
C SER A 219 -7.06 2.44 -36.40
N LYS A 220 -5.87 1.82 -36.39
CA LYS A 220 -5.32 1.14 -35.21
C LYS A 220 -5.02 2.10 -34.05
N ALA A 221 -4.82 3.40 -34.34
CA ALA A 221 -4.63 4.41 -33.29
C ALA A 221 -5.86 4.57 -32.37
N ALA A 222 -7.04 4.05 -32.78
CA ALA A 222 -8.21 4.01 -31.92
C ALA A 222 -7.97 3.19 -30.64
N ALA A 223 -7.09 2.20 -30.66
CA ALA A 223 -6.73 1.42 -29.47
C ALA A 223 -5.99 2.26 -28.41
N LEU A 224 -5.23 3.28 -28.82
CA LEU A 224 -4.49 4.15 -27.89
C LEU A 224 -5.41 5.09 -27.09
N ILE A 225 -6.65 5.24 -27.54
CA ILE A 225 -7.69 6.08 -26.92
C ILE A 225 -8.87 5.22 -26.43
N ASP A 226 -8.69 3.90 -26.26
CA ASP A 226 -9.74 2.95 -25.84
C ASP A 226 -11.02 3.02 -26.69
N GLY A 227 -10.87 3.24 -28.00
CA GLY A 227 -11.98 3.31 -28.93
C GLY A 227 -12.88 4.55 -28.77
N GLN A 228 -12.44 5.55 -28.00
CA GLN A 228 -13.17 6.81 -27.78
C GLN A 228 -13.25 7.65 -29.07
N THR A 229 -14.16 7.27 -29.96
CA THR A 229 -14.44 7.89 -31.26
C THR A 229 -15.82 8.59 -31.24
N GLY A 230 -16.12 9.43 -32.24
CA GLY A 230 -17.39 10.16 -32.32
C GLY A 230 -17.48 11.38 -31.39
N LYS A 231 -18.70 11.68 -30.91
CA LYS A 231 -18.95 12.77 -29.95
C LYS A 231 -18.55 12.32 -28.54
N LYS A 232 -17.42 12.83 -28.04
CA LYS A 232 -16.81 12.35 -26.78
C LYS A 232 -17.25 13.13 -25.54
N SER A 233 -17.84 14.32 -25.70
CA SER A 233 -17.86 15.36 -24.65
C SER A 233 -18.40 14.91 -23.28
N GLY A 234 -19.43 14.06 -23.24
CA GLY A 234 -20.01 13.55 -21.98
C GLY A 234 -19.46 12.22 -21.46
N THR A 235 -18.69 11.48 -22.26
CA THR A 235 -18.27 10.09 -21.96
C THR A 235 -16.75 9.91 -21.98
N LEU A 236 -15.99 11.02 -22.00
CA LEU A 236 -14.53 10.99 -21.93
C LEU A 236 -14.04 10.24 -20.68
N SER A 237 -12.98 9.48 -20.88
CA SER A 237 -12.24 8.76 -19.84
C SER A 237 -10.74 8.78 -20.16
N VAL A 238 -9.91 8.68 -19.12
CA VAL A 238 -8.47 8.52 -19.31
C VAL A 238 -8.22 7.11 -19.87
N PRO A 239 -7.43 6.95 -20.95
CA PRO A 239 -7.16 5.61 -21.50
C PRO A 239 -6.59 4.67 -20.43
N SER A 240 -7.05 3.43 -20.44
CA SER A 240 -6.80 2.43 -19.41
C SER A 240 -5.32 2.16 -19.21
N TRP A 241 -4.55 2.09 -20.30
CA TRP A 241 -3.09 1.93 -20.25
C TRP A 241 -2.35 3.13 -19.62
N VAL A 242 -2.89 4.35 -19.76
CA VAL A 242 -2.36 5.55 -19.08
C VAL A 242 -2.73 5.54 -17.60
N ALA A 243 -3.98 5.20 -17.28
CA ALA A 243 -4.47 5.14 -15.91
C ALA A 243 -3.83 4.00 -15.09
N GLN A 244 -3.47 2.90 -15.75
CA GLN A 244 -2.82 1.74 -15.14
C GLN A 244 -1.32 1.96 -14.90
N GLN A 245 -0.62 2.70 -15.77
CA GLN A 245 0.81 3.02 -15.60
C GLN A 245 1.04 4.54 -15.63
N PRO A 246 0.44 5.28 -14.68
CA PRO A 246 0.50 6.74 -14.69
C PRO A 246 1.93 7.26 -14.58
N GLU A 247 2.80 6.59 -13.82
CA GLU A 247 4.21 6.92 -13.64
C GLU A 247 5.02 6.92 -14.95
N LYS A 248 4.51 6.25 -15.99
CA LYS A 248 5.14 6.21 -17.31
C LYS A 248 4.47 7.14 -18.31
N TYR A 249 3.15 7.27 -18.26
CA TYR A 249 2.39 7.80 -19.40
C TYR A 249 1.53 9.02 -19.08
N PHE A 250 1.30 9.34 -17.80
CA PHE A 250 0.37 10.40 -17.44
C PHE A 250 0.89 11.81 -17.78
N LEU A 251 2.17 12.10 -17.56
CA LEU A 251 2.74 13.42 -17.84
C LEU A 251 2.64 13.80 -19.33
N PRO A 252 3.09 12.97 -20.29
CA PRO A 252 2.93 13.27 -21.71
C PRO A 252 1.46 13.32 -22.14
N PHE A 253 0.62 12.44 -21.60
CA PHE A 253 -0.82 12.46 -21.84
C PHE A 253 -1.45 13.79 -21.42
N LEU A 254 -1.19 14.24 -20.19
CA LEU A 254 -1.69 15.50 -19.69
C LEU A 254 -1.13 16.68 -20.49
N ALA A 255 0.13 16.62 -20.93
CA ALA A 255 0.71 17.64 -21.81
C ALA A 255 -0.03 17.77 -23.15
N GLY A 256 -0.34 16.65 -23.81
CA GLY A 256 -1.13 16.66 -25.04
C GLY A 256 -2.53 17.24 -24.83
N LEU A 257 -3.18 16.87 -23.72
CA LEU A 257 -4.50 17.40 -23.38
C LEU A 257 -4.46 18.92 -23.13
N ILE A 258 -3.40 19.43 -22.49
CA ILE A 258 -3.20 20.86 -22.24
C ILE A 258 -2.89 21.61 -23.55
N ASP A 259 -2.09 21.02 -24.43
CA ASP A 259 -1.75 21.61 -25.73
C ASP A 259 -2.99 21.90 -26.58
N THR A 260 -4.01 21.06 -26.50
CA THR A 260 -5.25 21.26 -27.25
C THR A 260 -6.30 22.04 -26.45
N ASP A 261 -6.73 21.51 -25.30
CA ASP A 261 -7.93 22.00 -24.58
C ASP A 261 -7.58 22.82 -23.32
N GLY A 262 -6.29 22.89 -22.97
CA GLY A 262 -5.80 23.63 -21.81
C GLY A 262 -5.63 25.13 -22.04
N THR A 263 -6.04 25.92 -21.05
CA THR A 263 -5.73 27.35 -20.95
C THR A 263 -4.70 27.60 -19.87
N VAL A 264 -3.62 28.33 -20.19
CA VAL A 264 -2.62 28.79 -19.21
C VAL A 264 -2.93 30.23 -18.80
N ALA A 265 -3.23 30.44 -17.52
CA ALA A 265 -3.53 31.76 -16.99
C ALA A 265 -2.29 32.66 -16.95
N THR A 266 -2.42 33.90 -17.40
CA THR A 266 -1.33 34.89 -17.44
C THR A 266 -1.01 35.52 -16.09
N GLU A 267 -1.86 35.36 -15.08
CA GLU A 267 -1.58 35.90 -13.74
C GLU A 267 -0.68 34.97 -12.92
N ARG A 268 -0.88 33.66 -13.06
CA ARG A 268 -0.31 32.67 -12.15
C ARG A 268 0.29 31.43 -12.82
N GLY A 269 0.29 31.36 -14.14
CA GLY A 269 0.81 30.21 -14.89
C GLY A 269 0.02 28.92 -14.66
N SER A 270 -1.12 29.00 -13.95
CA SER A 270 -1.97 27.85 -13.67
C SER A 270 -2.66 27.36 -14.93
N VAL A 271 -2.77 26.05 -15.06
CA VAL A 271 -3.49 25.40 -16.15
C VAL A 271 -4.96 25.21 -15.76
N ILE A 272 -5.87 25.49 -16.69
CA ILE A 272 -7.30 25.21 -16.56
C ILE A 272 -7.71 24.33 -17.74
N LEU A 273 -8.33 23.19 -17.44
CA LEU A 273 -8.95 22.28 -18.40
C LEU A 273 -10.46 22.31 -18.20
N ALA A 274 -11.23 22.48 -19.27
CA ALA A 274 -12.69 22.56 -19.21
C ALA A 274 -13.31 21.39 -19.94
N THR A 275 -14.13 20.59 -19.27
CA THR A 275 -14.75 19.40 -19.87
C THR A 275 -16.22 19.27 -19.46
N GLN A 276 -17.04 18.65 -20.30
CA GLN A 276 -18.41 18.28 -19.92
C GLN A 276 -18.44 17.00 -19.07
N SER A 277 -17.40 16.16 -19.12
CA SER A 277 -17.32 14.92 -18.34
C SER A 277 -16.76 15.18 -16.95
N ALA A 278 -17.66 15.22 -15.95
CA ALA A 278 -17.26 15.32 -14.55
C ALA A 278 -16.42 14.12 -14.10
N ALA A 279 -16.72 12.92 -14.62
CA ALA A 279 -15.95 11.71 -14.35
C ALA A 279 -14.51 11.82 -14.88
N PHE A 280 -14.32 12.37 -16.07
CA PHE A 280 -12.98 12.61 -16.63
C PHE A 280 -12.18 13.59 -15.79
N ALA A 281 -12.78 14.73 -15.42
CA ALA A 281 -12.13 15.71 -14.55
C ALA A 281 -11.74 15.09 -13.19
N GLN A 282 -12.60 14.26 -12.62
CA GLN A 282 -12.33 13.56 -11.36
C GLN A 282 -11.23 12.50 -11.51
N ALA A 283 -11.17 11.78 -12.64
CA ALA A 283 -10.09 10.84 -12.93
C ALA A 283 -8.74 11.55 -13.04
N LEU A 284 -8.67 12.67 -13.78
CA LEU A 284 -7.48 13.50 -13.88
C LEU A 284 -7.03 14.04 -12.51
N LYS A 285 -7.96 14.55 -11.70
CA LYS A 285 -7.67 14.99 -10.32
C LYS A 285 -7.10 13.85 -9.48
N SER A 286 -7.68 12.65 -9.59
CA SER A 286 -7.25 11.48 -8.83
C SER A 286 -5.84 11.05 -9.23
N LEU A 287 -5.53 11.07 -10.54
CA LEU A 287 -4.18 10.77 -11.03
C LEU A 287 -3.16 11.82 -10.59
N LEU A 288 -3.50 13.11 -10.65
CA LEU A 288 -2.65 14.20 -10.14
C LEU A 288 -2.31 14.02 -8.65
N GLY A 289 -3.26 13.54 -7.85
CA GLY A 289 -3.04 13.23 -6.43
C GLY A 289 -1.93 12.18 -6.19
N LEU A 290 -1.78 11.19 -7.07
CA LEU A 290 -0.69 10.20 -7.00
C LEU A 290 0.69 10.83 -7.16
N PHE A 291 0.80 11.93 -7.91
CA PHE A 291 2.04 12.70 -8.08
C PHE A 291 2.23 13.76 -6.99
N GLY A 292 1.32 13.83 -6.00
CA GLY A 292 1.34 14.88 -5.00
C GLY A 292 1.00 16.26 -5.56
N VAL A 293 0.13 16.33 -6.56
CA VAL A 293 -0.27 17.59 -7.19
C VAL A 293 -1.74 17.84 -6.88
N TYR A 294 -2.01 18.89 -6.11
CA TYR A 294 -3.37 19.31 -5.86
C TYR A 294 -4.01 19.94 -7.10
N ALA A 295 -5.21 19.47 -7.45
CA ALA A 295 -6.05 20.06 -8.48
C ALA A 295 -7.45 20.38 -7.95
N ALA A 296 -7.91 21.60 -8.26
CA ALA A 296 -9.24 22.07 -7.87
C ALA A 296 -10.25 21.79 -8.98
N ILE A 297 -11.46 21.38 -8.62
CA ILE A 297 -12.57 21.19 -9.55
C ILE A 297 -13.67 22.20 -9.23
N THR A 298 -14.12 22.95 -10.24
CA THR A 298 -15.24 23.89 -10.13
C THR A 298 -16.30 23.55 -11.18
N ARG A 299 -17.58 23.59 -10.80
CA ARG A 299 -18.70 23.43 -11.76
C ARG A 299 -19.07 24.78 -12.37
N ARG A 300 -19.16 24.84 -13.70
CA ARG A 300 -19.60 26.02 -14.45
C ARG A 300 -21.06 25.83 -14.85
N LYS A 301 -21.90 26.80 -14.50
CA LYS A 301 -23.30 26.84 -14.96
C LYS A 301 -23.36 27.18 -16.45
N PRO A 302 -24.37 26.65 -17.19
CA PRO A 302 -24.62 27.09 -18.55
C PRO A 302 -24.82 28.60 -18.62
N ARG A 303 -24.30 29.24 -19.65
CA ARG A 303 -24.46 30.69 -19.89
C ARG A 303 -24.52 30.98 -21.38
N SER A 304 -25.19 32.07 -21.75
CA SER A 304 -25.16 32.58 -23.11
C SER A 304 -24.47 33.94 -23.12
N HIS A 305 -23.56 34.17 -24.06
CA HIS A 305 -22.88 35.46 -24.21
C HIS A 305 -22.66 35.80 -25.68
N ALA A 306 -22.66 37.09 -26.02
CA ALA A 306 -22.39 37.56 -27.36
C ALA A 306 -20.87 37.70 -27.60
N TYR A 307 -20.35 37.13 -28.68
CA TYR A 307 -18.98 37.31 -29.13
C TYR A 307 -18.96 37.65 -30.62
N ARG A 308 -18.42 38.82 -30.98
CA ARG A 308 -18.38 39.33 -32.37
C ARG A 308 -19.74 39.24 -33.10
N GLY A 309 -20.84 39.57 -32.43
CA GLY A 309 -22.18 39.55 -33.00
C GLY A 309 -22.87 38.17 -33.03
N HIS A 310 -22.20 37.10 -32.59
CA HIS A 310 -22.80 35.77 -32.48
C HIS A 310 -23.11 35.42 -31.03
N VAL A 311 -24.30 34.84 -30.78
CA VAL A 311 -24.65 34.30 -29.46
C VAL A 311 -23.98 32.94 -29.30
N ILE A 312 -23.08 32.84 -28.33
CA ILE A 312 -22.43 31.59 -27.94
C ILE A 312 -23.19 31.01 -26.74
N HIS A 313 -23.78 29.84 -26.95
CA HIS A 313 -24.38 29.03 -25.89
C HIS A 313 -23.33 28.11 -25.28
N ASP A 314 -22.93 28.42 -24.06
CA ASP A 314 -22.06 27.61 -23.24
C ASP A 314 -22.94 26.70 -22.37
N VAL A 315 -22.90 25.38 -22.64
CA VAL A 315 -23.69 24.37 -21.94
C VAL A 315 -23.17 24.05 -20.51
N GLY A 316 -22.21 24.83 -20.02
CA GLY A 316 -21.58 24.60 -18.72
C GLY A 316 -20.63 23.40 -18.74
N GLY A 317 -20.31 22.89 -17.56
CA GLY A 317 -19.42 21.74 -17.40
C GLY A 317 -18.60 21.83 -16.13
N VAL A 318 -17.40 21.25 -16.19
CA VAL A 318 -16.47 21.14 -15.07
C VAL A 318 -15.11 21.72 -15.48
N GLN A 319 -14.52 22.52 -14.62
CA GLN A 319 -13.18 23.06 -14.80
C GLN A 319 -12.23 22.43 -13.79
N LEU A 320 -11.17 21.81 -14.28
CA LEU A 320 -10.04 21.32 -13.48
C LEU A 320 -8.93 22.38 -13.53
N LYS A 321 -8.48 22.86 -12.38
CA LYS A 321 -7.40 23.84 -12.25
C LYS A 321 -6.19 23.21 -11.57
N ILE A 322 -5.03 23.31 -12.22
CA ILE A 322 -3.72 22.86 -11.74
C ILE A 322 -2.87 24.10 -11.47
N SER A 323 -2.41 24.27 -10.23
CA SER A 323 -1.71 25.48 -9.78
C SER A 323 -0.34 25.18 -9.17
N ASP A 324 0.38 24.20 -9.73
CA ASP A 324 1.70 23.81 -9.27
C ASP A 324 2.75 24.11 -10.34
N SER A 325 3.49 25.20 -10.15
CA SER A 325 4.46 25.68 -11.15
C SER A 325 5.58 24.69 -11.43
N ASP A 326 6.10 23.98 -10.42
CA ASP A 326 7.25 23.07 -10.58
C ASP A 326 6.80 21.82 -11.35
N PHE A 327 5.63 21.28 -11.01
CA PHE A 327 5.03 20.17 -11.75
C PHE A 327 4.74 20.57 -13.20
N LEU A 328 4.12 21.75 -13.40
CA LEU A 328 3.80 22.24 -14.74
C LEU A 328 5.07 22.53 -15.56
N GLN A 329 6.15 22.99 -14.93
CA GLN A 329 7.44 23.19 -15.60
C GLN A 329 8.04 21.85 -16.06
N ARG A 330 7.95 20.80 -15.24
CA ARG A 330 8.36 19.44 -15.62
C ARG A 330 7.50 18.91 -16.77
N LEU A 331 6.18 19.08 -16.68
CA LEU A 331 5.21 18.69 -17.70
C LEU A 331 5.41 19.45 -19.02
N ALA A 332 5.81 20.72 -18.96
CA ALA A 332 6.08 21.55 -20.13
C ALA A 332 7.22 21.00 -21.01
N GLY A 333 8.06 20.11 -20.50
CA GLY A 333 9.04 19.36 -21.30
C GLY A 333 8.40 18.41 -22.32
N TYR A 334 7.16 17.97 -22.09
CA TYR A 334 6.42 17.08 -22.98
C TYR A 334 5.45 17.81 -23.91
N MET A 335 5.20 19.10 -23.70
CA MET A 335 4.26 19.91 -24.50
C MET A 335 4.81 20.29 -25.88
N ALA A 336 3.92 20.41 -26.86
CA ALA A 336 4.19 20.91 -28.20
C ALA A 336 4.00 22.43 -28.28
N ASP A 337 2.99 22.99 -27.61
CA ASP A 337 2.65 24.42 -27.69
C ASP A 337 3.69 25.27 -26.94
N THR A 338 4.61 25.87 -27.70
CA THR A 338 5.67 26.75 -27.21
C THR A 338 5.11 28.01 -26.54
N GLY A 339 3.97 28.51 -26.99
CA GLY A 339 3.30 29.67 -26.40
C GLY A 339 2.78 29.39 -24.99
N LYS A 340 2.09 28.25 -24.80
CA LYS A 340 1.62 27.78 -23.48
C LYS A 340 2.80 27.41 -22.58
N ARG A 341 3.82 26.71 -23.10
CA ARG A 341 5.06 26.41 -22.36
C ARG A 341 5.73 27.67 -21.82
N ARG A 342 5.93 28.68 -22.68
CA ARG A 342 6.51 29.97 -22.27
C ARG A 342 5.65 30.65 -21.21
N ARG A 343 4.32 30.59 -21.33
CA ARG A 343 3.40 31.16 -20.33
C ARG A 343 3.51 30.45 -18.97
N ILE A 344 3.63 29.13 -18.94
CA ILE A 344 3.84 28.35 -17.70
C ILE A 344 5.11 28.84 -16.99
N VAL A 345 6.21 28.97 -17.73
CA VAL A 345 7.51 29.39 -17.17
C VAL A 345 7.48 30.87 -16.75
N ARG A 346 6.97 31.75 -17.61
CA ARG A 346 6.98 33.21 -17.38
C ARG A 346 6.10 33.63 -16.21
N HIS A 347 4.95 32.99 -16.05
CA HIS A 347 3.96 33.35 -15.04
C HIS A 347 3.94 32.38 -13.86
N ALA A 348 5.01 31.61 -13.65
CA ALA A 348 5.14 30.71 -12.51
C ALA A 348 4.80 31.45 -11.20
N SER A 349 3.76 31.00 -10.50
CA SER A 349 3.28 31.66 -9.28
C SER A 349 3.88 31.04 -8.01
N ARG A 350 3.38 29.87 -7.59
CA ARG A 350 3.76 29.21 -6.34
C ARG A 350 3.67 27.69 -6.51
N ALA A 351 4.78 27.00 -6.28
CA ALA A 351 4.83 25.54 -6.27
C ALA A 351 4.22 24.98 -4.97
N GLY A 352 3.48 23.87 -5.04
CA GLY A 352 3.12 23.04 -3.88
C GLY A 352 2.51 23.73 -2.67
N GLN A 353 1.86 24.89 -2.83
CA GLN A 353 1.27 25.63 -1.70
C GLN A 353 0.14 24.83 -1.03
N TYR A 354 -0.56 24.02 -1.81
CA TYR A 354 -1.72 23.27 -1.38
C TYR A 354 -1.38 21.88 -0.81
N ASP A 355 -0.16 21.40 -1.03
CA ASP A 355 0.29 20.11 -0.48
C ASP A 355 0.73 20.31 0.96
N ARG A 356 0.13 19.56 1.89
CA ARG A 356 0.41 19.69 3.32
C ARG A 356 1.17 18.49 3.85
N TYR A 357 2.19 18.75 4.66
CA TYR A 357 3.07 17.74 5.25
C TYR A 357 3.18 17.95 6.75
N VAL A 358 3.24 16.87 7.52
CA VAL A 358 3.45 16.95 8.97
C VAL A 358 4.94 16.95 9.28
N MET A 359 5.40 18.01 9.94
CA MET A 359 6.80 18.19 10.35
C MET A 359 7.15 17.20 11.46
N SER A 360 8.32 16.57 11.38
CA SER A 360 8.90 15.80 12.49
C SER A 360 9.58 16.73 13.51
N SER A 361 9.67 16.33 14.78
CA SER A 361 10.44 17.08 15.78
C SER A 361 11.92 17.21 15.39
N ALA A 362 12.50 16.14 14.83
CA ALA A 362 13.88 16.13 14.38
C ALA A 362 14.15 17.23 13.34
N LEU A 363 13.30 17.35 12.31
CA LEU A 363 13.46 18.41 11.30
C LEU A 363 13.17 19.79 11.89
N ARG A 364 12.18 19.94 12.77
CA ARG A 364 11.91 21.23 13.45
C ARG A 364 13.13 21.70 14.26
N SER A 365 13.76 20.80 15.01
CA SER A 365 14.95 21.10 15.80
C SER A 365 16.12 21.48 14.91
N ALA A 366 16.43 20.66 13.90
CA ALA A 366 17.53 20.93 12.99
C ALA A 366 17.36 22.27 12.25
N LEU A 367 16.13 22.58 11.80
CA LEU A 367 15.84 23.88 11.20
C LEU A 367 15.93 25.05 12.19
N GLN A 368 15.66 24.82 13.47
CA GLN A 368 15.80 25.84 14.52
C GLN A 368 17.27 26.21 14.75
N ASP A 369 18.17 25.23 14.70
CA ASP A 369 19.61 25.43 14.85
C ASP A 369 20.19 26.27 13.69
N GLU A 370 19.62 26.14 12.49
CA GLU A 370 20.03 26.93 11.32
C GLU A 370 19.59 28.41 11.40
N VAL A 371 18.61 28.77 12.25
CA VAL A 371 18.01 30.12 12.24
C VAL A 371 19.02 31.21 12.60
N ASP A 372 19.91 30.92 13.55
CA ASP A 372 20.81 31.92 14.13
C ASP A 372 21.85 32.41 13.11
N GLY A 373 22.24 31.56 12.16
CA GLY A 373 23.18 31.90 11.08
C GLY A 373 22.60 32.68 9.91
N LEU A 374 21.28 32.97 9.90
CA LEU A 374 20.61 33.59 8.75
C LEU A 374 20.41 35.10 8.92
N SER A 375 20.62 35.84 7.83
CA SER A 375 20.24 37.26 7.74
C SER A 375 18.72 37.46 7.81
N HIS A 376 18.26 38.68 8.12
CA HIS A 376 16.83 38.99 8.15
C HIS A 376 16.12 38.69 6.82
N SER A 377 16.77 39.02 5.68
CA SER A 377 16.24 38.76 4.33
C SER A 377 16.13 37.25 4.04
N GLU A 378 17.11 36.46 4.45
CA GLU A 378 17.05 35.00 4.33
C GLU A 378 15.94 34.41 5.20
N ARG A 379 15.79 34.90 6.44
CA ARG A 379 14.70 34.45 7.34
C ARG A 379 13.33 34.73 6.75
N GLN A 380 13.12 35.84 6.04
CA GLN A 380 11.88 36.09 5.32
C GLN A 380 11.72 35.14 4.11
N THR A 381 12.75 35.02 3.29
CA THR A 381 12.73 34.21 2.06
C THR A 381 12.52 32.72 2.33
N LEU A 382 13.12 32.20 3.39
CA LEU A 382 13.02 30.80 3.81
C LEU A 382 11.86 30.57 4.79
N GLY A 383 11.10 31.61 5.15
CA GLY A 383 9.89 31.46 5.96
C GLY A 383 10.13 31.31 7.47
N PHE A 384 11.37 31.45 7.93
CA PHE A 384 11.71 31.44 9.36
C PHE A 384 11.10 32.62 10.12
N TYR A 385 11.04 33.81 9.49
CA TYR A 385 10.42 35.00 10.07
C TYR A 385 8.94 34.78 10.43
N HIS A 386 8.21 34.03 9.61
CA HIS A 386 6.81 33.67 9.83
C HIS A 386 6.62 32.43 10.73
N GLY A 387 7.71 31.82 11.19
CA GLY A 387 7.65 30.65 12.07
C GLY A 387 7.28 29.34 11.38
N TYR A 388 7.36 29.22 10.04
CA TYR A 388 6.93 28.00 9.34
C TYR A 388 7.73 26.75 9.74
N HIS A 389 9.00 26.91 10.13
CA HIS A 389 9.84 25.84 10.68
C HIS A 389 9.32 25.27 12.02
N ARG A 390 8.49 26.02 12.75
CA ARG A 390 7.88 25.58 14.02
C ARG A 390 6.46 25.04 13.84
N ALA A 391 5.87 25.23 12.65
CA ALA A 391 4.51 24.76 12.38
C ALA A 391 4.46 23.23 12.40
N ARG A 392 3.34 22.68 12.91
CA ARG A 392 3.07 21.23 12.83
C ARG A 392 2.91 20.79 11.38
N VAL A 393 2.19 21.58 10.58
CA VAL A 393 1.90 21.29 9.18
C VAL A 393 2.52 22.37 8.31
N VAL A 394 3.21 21.94 7.25
CA VAL A 394 3.93 22.83 6.32
C VAL A 394 3.57 22.51 4.87
N SER A 395 3.63 23.53 4.01
CA SER A 395 3.48 23.36 2.56
C SER A 395 4.77 22.88 1.90
N ARG A 396 4.68 22.17 0.76
CA ARG A 396 5.86 21.69 -0.01
C ARG A 396 6.89 22.78 -0.30
N ILE A 397 6.40 23.99 -0.61
CA ILE A 397 7.24 25.13 -0.98
C ILE A 397 8.35 25.43 0.04
N TRP A 398 8.07 25.25 1.33
CA TRP A 398 9.04 25.52 2.39
C TRP A 398 10.06 24.39 2.48
N LEU A 399 9.60 23.13 2.40
CA LEU A 399 10.48 21.96 2.32
C LEU A 399 11.45 22.08 1.14
N ASP A 400 10.96 22.51 -0.03
CA ASP A 400 11.79 22.70 -1.24
C ASP A 400 12.82 23.82 -1.04
N ARG A 401 12.44 24.93 -0.40
CA ARG A 401 13.35 26.04 -0.07
C ARG A 401 14.42 25.62 0.94
N TRP A 402 14.03 24.91 1.99
CA TRP A 402 14.94 24.42 3.01
C TRP A 402 15.91 23.39 2.45
N GLN A 403 15.44 22.41 1.67
CA GLN A 403 16.33 21.41 1.06
C GLN A 403 17.37 22.05 0.13
N ARG A 404 16.99 23.07 -0.65
CA ARG A 404 17.93 23.80 -1.51
C ARG A 404 18.98 24.57 -0.71
N ARG A 405 18.61 25.12 0.45
CA ARG A 405 19.52 25.91 1.30
C ARG A 405 20.35 25.07 2.26
N PHE A 406 19.82 23.93 2.71
CA PHE A 406 20.39 23.04 3.71
C PHE A 406 20.41 21.60 3.17
N PRO A 407 21.34 21.26 2.25
CA PRO A 407 21.38 19.95 1.63
C PRO A 407 21.59 18.79 2.61
N HIS A 408 22.24 19.04 3.76
CA HIS A 408 22.42 18.05 4.83
C HIS A 408 21.11 17.60 5.48
N LEU A 409 20.03 18.40 5.37
CA LEU A 409 18.69 18.05 5.87
C LEU A 409 17.86 17.25 4.86
N ALA A 410 18.43 16.87 3.71
CA ALA A 410 17.67 16.23 2.63
C ALA A 410 16.98 14.93 3.03
N GLU A 411 17.62 14.08 3.85
CA GLU A 411 17.00 12.83 4.31
C GLU A 411 15.82 13.07 5.25
N GLN A 412 15.95 14.01 6.20
CA GLN A 412 14.87 14.38 7.10
C GLN A 412 13.69 15.01 6.34
N ILE A 413 13.98 15.85 5.34
CA ILE A 413 12.96 16.43 4.46
C ILE A 413 12.30 15.35 3.60
N ALA A 414 13.05 14.38 3.09
CA ALA A 414 12.51 13.25 2.33
C ALA A 414 11.54 12.43 3.18
N PHE A 415 11.86 12.16 4.45
CA PHE A 415 10.95 11.50 5.37
C PHE A 415 9.68 12.34 5.62
N VAL A 416 9.81 13.64 5.94
CA VAL A 416 8.66 14.54 6.13
C VAL A 416 7.78 14.62 4.88
N ARG A 417 8.36 14.48 3.67
CA ARG A 417 7.60 14.42 2.42
C ARG A 417 6.70 13.17 2.29
N THR A 418 6.91 12.15 3.12
CA THR A 418 5.99 11.01 3.19
C THR A 418 4.82 11.26 4.15
N LEU A 419 4.94 12.18 5.11
CA LEU A 419 3.99 12.35 6.20
C LEU A 419 2.87 13.32 5.85
N ARG A 420 1.64 12.83 5.76
CA ARG A 420 0.44 13.61 5.40
C ARG A 420 -0.52 13.78 6.58
N PRO A 421 -1.11 14.96 6.78
CA PRO A 421 -2.08 15.16 7.84
C PRO A 421 -3.37 14.38 7.56
N VAL A 422 -4.01 13.89 8.62
CA VAL A 422 -5.38 13.36 8.54
C VAL A 422 -6.34 14.53 8.40
N ASP A 423 -7.22 14.49 7.40
CA ASP A 423 -8.20 15.53 7.08
C ASP A 423 -9.58 15.24 7.66
N ALA A 424 -9.99 13.98 7.61
CA ALA A 424 -11.28 13.55 8.12
C ALA A 424 -11.29 12.04 8.34
N VAL A 425 -12.08 11.61 9.32
CA VAL A 425 -12.44 10.20 9.52
C VAL A 425 -13.96 10.10 9.49
N LYS A 426 -14.51 9.30 8.57
CA LYS A 426 -15.96 9.13 8.38
C LYS A 426 -16.38 7.70 8.60
N ARG A 427 -17.60 7.51 9.10
CA ARG A 427 -18.22 6.19 9.39
C ARG A 427 -19.54 6.06 8.64
N GLU A 428 -20.19 4.91 8.78
CA GLU A 428 -21.53 4.64 8.22
C GLU A 428 -21.58 4.77 6.68
N LEU A 429 -20.55 4.24 6.02
CA LEU A 429 -20.46 4.28 4.57
C LEU A 429 -21.37 3.25 3.92
N ASP A 430 -22.08 3.66 2.87
CA ASP A 430 -22.80 2.74 1.99
C ASP A 430 -21.82 2.06 1.03
N LEU A 431 -21.23 0.95 1.50
CA LEU A 431 -20.31 0.11 0.74
C LEU A 431 -20.84 -1.33 0.66
N PRO A 432 -20.45 -2.09 -0.37
CA PRO A 432 -20.64 -3.53 -0.41
C PRO A 432 -19.88 -4.21 0.74
N GLU A 433 -20.36 -5.36 1.20
CA GLU A 433 -19.77 -6.06 2.35
C GLU A 433 -18.51 -6.87 1.99
N THR A 434 -18.21 -7.07 0.71
CA THR A 434 -17.03 -7.84 0.28
C THR A 434 -15.81 -6.93 0.17
N PHE A 435 -14.76 -7.20 0.94
CA PHE A 435 -13.49 -6.47 0.94
C PHE A 435 -12.31 -7.40 0.56
N PHE A 436 -11.18 -6.82 0.19
CA PHE A 436 -10.01 -7.51 -0.36
C PHE A 436 -8.75 -7.26 0.46
N ASP A 437 -7.84 -8.22 0.46
CA ASP A 437 -6.63 -8.17 1.28
C ASP A 437 -5.51 -9.04 0.70
N PHE A 438 -4.27 -8.78 1.14
CA PHE A 438 -3.05 -9.44 0.66
C PHE A 438 -2.15 -9.82 1.84
N THR A 439 -1.58 -11.01 1.81
CA THR A 439 -0.41 -11.37 2.63
C THR A 439 0.83 -11.10 1.79
N VAL A 440 1.79 -10.37 2.34
CA VAL A 440 2.95 -9.85 1.60
C VAL A 440 4.22 -10.18 2.35
N GLU A 441 5.22 -10.70 1.64
CA GLU A 441 6.48 -11.15 2.26
C GLU A 441 7.13 -10.06 3.13
N LYS A 442 7.83 -10.50 4.18
CA LYS A 442 8.63 -9.70 5.13
C LYS A 442 7.83 -8.73 5.99
N HIS A 443 7.08 -7.81 5.39
CA HIS A 443 6.49 -6.68 6.07
C HIS A 443 4.97 -6.77 6.26
N ASN A 444 4.30 -7.70 5.56
CA ASN A 444 2.84 -7.84 5.55
C ASN A 444 2.06 -6.52 5.43
N ASN A 445 2.65 -5.55 4.73
CA ASN A 445 2.03 -4.26 4.44
C ASN A 445 2.02 -4.03 2.93
N TYR A 446 1.11 -3.15 2.53
CA TYR A 446 1.00 -2.71 1.16
C TYR A 446 0.38 -1.33 1.09
N LEU A 447 0.43 -0.74 -0.10
CA LEU A 447 -0.06 0.59 -0.34
C LEU A 447 -1.45 0.56 -0.97
N ALA A 448 -2.38 1.31 -0.39
CA ALA A 448 -3.75 1.40 -0.86
C ALA A 448 -4.35 2.79 -0.71
N GLY A 449 -5.32 3.11 -1.56
CA GLY A 449 -6.08 4.36 -1.48
C GLY A 449 -6.62 4.81 -2.83
N ASN A 450 -7.52 5.80 -2.81
CA ASN A 450 -7.99 6.48 -4.01
C ASN A 450 -7.51 7.94 -3.96
N GLN A 451 -7.10 8.50 -5.11
CA GLN A 451 -6.48 9.84 -5.24
C GLN A 451 -5.09 9.97 -4.60
N GLY A 452 -4.47 8.83 -4.30
CA GLY A 452 -3.14 8.69 -3.69
C GLY A 452 -3.04 7.31 -3.05
N LEU A 453 -1.88 7.00 -2.47
CA LEU A 453 -1.63 5.72 -1.82
C LEU A 453 -1.03 5.95 -0.43
N MET A 454 -1.54 5.23 0.57
CA MET A 454 -1.03 5.23 1.94
C MET A 454 -0.72 3.81 2.41
N VAL A 455 0.15 3.68 3.41
CA VAL A 455 0.60 2.37 3.93
C VAL A 455 -0.43 1.76 4.89
N ILE A 456 -0.81 0.51 4.62
CA ILE A 456 -1.72 -0.30 5.43
C ILE A 456 -1.15 -1.70 5.66
N HIS A 457 -1.61 -2.40 6.69
CA HIS A 457 -0.99 -3.67 7.14
C HIS A 457 -2.01 -4.77 7.42
N ASN A 458 -1.60 -6.01 7.19
CA ASN A 458 -2.34 -7.23 7.46
C ASN A 458 -1.53 -8.12 8.42
N CYS A 459 -2.12 -8.83 9.40
CA CYS A 459 -1.32 -9.72 10.26
C CYS A 459 -2.10 -10.82 11.01
N GLY A 460 -1.34 -11.85 11.43
CA GLY A 460 -1.67 -12.92 12.40
C GLY A 460 -0.42 -13.27 13.24
N ILE A 461 -0.59 -13.76 14.46
CA ILE A 461 0.46 -13.75 15.51
C ILE A 461 0.84 -15.14 15.99
N GLY A 462 2.12 -15.32 16.33
CA GLY A 462 2.66 -16.51 16.99
C GLY A 462 3.10 -16.26 18.43
N TYR A 463 2.84 -17.22 19.32
CA TYR A 463 3.23 -17.21 20.72
C TYR A 463 3.94 -18.52 21.07
N GLU A 464 4.90 -18.45 22.01
CA GLU A 464 5.55 -19.60 22.64
C GLU A 464 5.04 -19.68 24.09
N PHE A 465 4.47 -20.82 24.50
CA PHE A 465 3.88 -20.96 25.84
C PHE A 465 4.63 -21.92 26.77
N SER A 466 5.59 -22.69 26.28
CA SER A 466 6.28 -23.72 27.10
C SER A 466 7.35 -23.17 28.04
N THR A 467 7.63 -21.87 28.00
CA THR A 467 8.41 -21.16 29.02
C THR A 467 7.61 -20.85 30.29
N LEU A 468 6.29 -21.02 30.28
CA LEU A 468 5.44 -20.89 31.45
C LEU A 468 5.52 -22.14 32.32
N ARG A 469 5.53 -21.96 33.64
CA ARG A 469 5.66 -23.03 34.62
C ARG A 469 4.49 -24.05 34.54
N PRO A 470 4.75 -25.36 34.63
CA PRO A 470 3.74 -26.42 34.47
C PRO A 470 2.68 -26.41 35.55
N ARG A 471 1.47 -26.82 35.20
CA ARG A 471 0.30 -26.84 36.11
C ARG A 471 0.61 -27.61 37.40
N GLY A 472 0.28 -26.99 38.54
CA GLY A 472 0.45 -27.60 39.85
C GLY A 472 1.86 -27.52 40.41
N ALA A 473 2.81 -26.88 39.73
CA ALA A 473 4.10 -26.56 40.35
C ALA A 473 3.95 -25.48 41.43
N TYR A 474 4.66 -25.66 42.54
CA TYR A 474 4.68 -24.73 43.68
C TYR A 474 5.50 -23.48 43.34
N VAL A 475 5.15 -22.32 43.91
CA VAL A 475 5.86 -21.03 43.73
C VAL A 475 6.28 -20.49 45.10
N SER A 476 7.55 -20.72 45.50
CA SER A 476 8.04 -20.40 46.85
C SER A 476 7.88 -18.92 47.23
N GLY A 477 7.99 -17.99 46.28
CA GLY A 477 7.81 -16.55 46.55
C GLY A 477 6.35 -16.10 46.76
N ALA A 478 5.37 -16.87 46.31
CA ALA A 478 3.95 -16.54 46.37
C ALA A 478 3.13 -17.45 47.30
N GLY A 479 3.70 -18.59 47.74
CA GLY A 479 3.00 -19.58 48.57
C GLY A 479 1.82 -20.26 47.87
N ALA A 480 1.85 -20.34 46.54
CA ALA A 480 0.73 -20.82 45.73
C ALA A 480 1.18 -21.77 44.60
N TYR A 481 0.23 -22.49 44.03
CA TYR A 481 0.45 -23.38 42.89
C TYR A 481 0.06 -22.69 41.57
N THR A 482 0.79 -22.95 40.50
CA THR A 482 0.49 -22.37 39.18
C THR A 482 -0.66 -23.09 38.46
N SER A 483 -1.45 -22.34 37.68
CA SER A 483 -2.52 -22.84 36.83
C SER A 483 -2.05 -23.47 35.51
N GLY A 484 -0.76 -23.32 35.18
CA GLY A 484 -0.11 -23.91 34.00
C GLY A 484 -0.39 -23.17 32.68
N PRO A 485 0.36 -23.45 31.62
CA PRO A 485 0.36 -22.66 30.38
C PRO A 485 -0.98 -22.65 29.66
N LEU A 486 -1.71 -23.77 29.64
CA LEU A 486 -2.99 -23.86 28.95
C LEU A 486 -4.05 -22.93 29.54
N SER A 487 -4.01 -22.63 30.84
CA SER A 487 -4.94 -21.66 31.44
C SER A 487 -4.69 -20.23 30.93
N PHE A 488 -3.43 -19.87 30.70
CA PHE A 488 -3.07 -18.60 30.04
C PHE A 488 -3.49 -18.64 28.57
N MET A 489 -3.28 -19.75 27.87
CA MET A 489 -3.77 -19.91 26.50
C MET A 489 -5.29 -19.77 26.42
N ASP A 490 -6.05 -20.27 27.39
CA ASP A 490 -7.50 -20.08 27.46
C ASP A 490 -7.84 -18.59 27.62
N ILE A 491 -7.08 -17.82 28.40
CA ILE A 491 -7.23 -16.36 28.48
C ILE A 491 -6.95 -15.71 27.12
N TYR A 492 -5.87 -16.10 26.43
CA TYR A 492 -5.54 -15.54 25.11
C TYR A 492 -6.55 -15.96 24.04
N ASP A 493 -7.08 -17.18 24.10
CA ASP A 493 -8.13 -17.69 23.23
C ASP A 493 -9.43 -16.93 23.49
N LYS A 494 -9.80 -16.67 24.75
CA LYS A 494 -10.97 -15.86 25.11
C LYS A 494 -10.78 -14.39 24.80
N MET A 495 -9.58 -13.84 24.96
CA MET A 495 -9.24 -12.49 24.53
C MET A 495 -9.41 -12.38 23.02
N CYS A 496 -8.77 -13.26 22.26
CA CYS A 496 -8.87 -13.29 20.82
C CYS A 496 -10.30 -13.56 20.36
N PHE A 497 -11.02 -14.47 21.00
CA PHE A 497 -12.42 -14.75 20.73
C PHE A 497 -13.31 -13.55 21.04
N THR A 498 -13.13 -12.86 22.16
CA THR A 498 -13.89 -11.65 22.52
C THR A 498 -13.61 -10.51 21.53
N VAL A 499 -12.37 -10.42 21.05
CA VAL A 499 -11.97 -9.47 20.00
C VAL A 499 -12.49 -9.91 18.61
N SER A 500 -12.67 -11.21 18.37
CA SER A 500 -13.11 -11.82 17.10
C SER A 500 -14.63 -12.00 16.98
N SER A 501 -15.36 -12.14 18.10
CA SER A 501 -16.79 -12.50 18.18
C SER A 501 -17.72 -11.40 17.69
N ALA A 502 -17.20 -10.19 17.48
CA ALA A 502 -17.93 -9.13 16.80
C ALA A 502 -17.98 -9.29 15.26
N GLY A 503 -17.53 -10.40 14.65
CA GLY A 503 -17.42 -10.48 13.18
C GLY A 503 -17.32 -11.86 12.49
N GLY A 504 -17.68 -12.97 13.14
CA GLY A 504 -17.85 -14.27 12.47
C GLY A 504 -16.60 -14.97 11.91
N ARG A 505 -15.41 -14.38 12.04
CA ARG A 505 -14.12 -14.98 11.65
C ARG A 505 -13.38 -15.50 12.90
N ARG A 506 -12.66 -16.63 12.77
CA ARG A 506 -11.71 -17.08 13.80
C ARG A 506 -10.44 -16.23 13.75
N GLY A 507 -9.95 -15.76 14.90
CA GLY A 507 -8.65 -15.13 15.03
C GLY A 507 -7.53 -16.05 14.53
N ALA A 508 -6.48 -15.45 13.97
CA ALA A 508 -5.33 -16.17 13.43
C ALA A 508 -4.17 -16.07 14.42
N GLN A 509 -4.17 -16.95 15.43
CA GLN A 509 -3.06 -17.12 16.37
C GLN A 509 -2.35 -18.45 16.12
N MET A 510 -1.05 -18.51 16.41
CA MET A 510 -0.25 -19.72 16.47
C MET A 510 0.28 -19.86 17.89
N ALA A 511 0.20 -21.05 18.45
CA ALA A 511 0.84 -21.41 19.70
C ALA A 511 1.88 -22.50 19.42
N THR A 512 3.13 -22.21 19.77
CA THR A 512 4.21 -23.19 19.82
C THR A 512 4.40 -23.68 21.25
N PHE A 513 4.76 -24.96 21.38
CA PHE A 513 4.93 -25.61 22.68
C PHE A 513 6.01 -26.69 22.63
N ASP A 514 6.93 -26.70 23.58
CA ASP A 514 8.00 -27.69 23.67
C ASP A 514 7.48 -29.11 23.95
N VAL A 515 7.96 -30.09 23.18
CA VAL A 515 7.61 -31.50 23.32
C VAL A 515 8.06 -32.12 24.66
N GLY A 516 9.05 -31.51 25.32
CA GLY A 516 9.57 -31.90 26.62
C GLY A 516 8.85 -31.28 27.82
N HIS A 517 7.86 -30.41 27.61
CA HIS A 517 7.15 -29.73 28.69
C HIS A 517 6.19 -30.68 29.45
N PRO A 518 6.06 -30.61 30.80
CA PRO A 518 5.16 -31.49 31.57
C PRO A 518 3.69 -31.50 31.11
N ASP A 519 3.19 -30.36 30.67
CA ASP A 519 1.80 -30.19 30.17
C ASP A 519 1.62 -30.50 28.67
N VAL A 520 2.64 -31.05 27.98
CA VAL A 520 2.59 -31.31 26.52
C VAL A 520 1.43 -32.22 26.12
N MET A 521 1.08 -33.20 26.95
CA MET A 521 0.00 -34.13 26.64
C MET A 521 -1.37 -33.44 26.64
N ASP A 522 -1.55 -32.46 27.53
CA ASP A 522 -2.77 -31.66 27.59
C ASP A 522 -2.82 -30.69 26.42
N PHE A 523 -1.68 -30.10 26.03
CA PHE A 523 -1.57 -29.28 24.82
C PHE A 523 -1.98 -30.06 23.56
N ILE A 524 -1.46 -31.28 23.38
CA ILE A 524 -1.79 -32.14 22.23
C ILE A 524 -3.30 -32.44 22.18
N ARG A 525 -3.93 -32.64 23.34
CA ARG A 525 -5.35 -32.99 23.43
C ARG A 525 -6.29 -31.79 23.49
N ALA A 526 -5.77 -30.56 23.57
CA ALA A 526 -6.56 -29.40 23.93
C ALA A 526 -7.76 -29.16 22.99
N LYS A 527 -7.63 -29.48 21.70
CA LYS A 527 -8.71 -29.34 20.70
C LYS A 527 -9.70 -30.51 20.64
N ARG A 528 -9.47 -31.57 21.42
CA ARG A 528 -10.46 -32.64 21.61
C ARG A 528 -11.63 -32.17 22.45
N GLU A 529 -11.39 -31.19 23.32
CA GLU A 529 -12.43 -30.52 24.09
C GLU A 529 -13.20 -29.56 23.17
N ASP A 530 -14.51 -29.76 23.07
CA ASP A 530 -15.31 -28.95 22.17
C ASP A 530 -15.28 -27.47 22.59
N GLY A 531 -14.95 -26.60 21.64
CA GLY A 531 -14.95 -25.15 21.87
C GLY A 531 -13.64 -24.56 22.42
N ARG A 532 -12.65 -25.38 22.77
CA ARG A 532 -11.41 -24.92 23.40
C ARG A 532 -10.30 -24.61 22.38
N LEU A 533 -9.54 -23.54 22.63
CA LEU A 533 -8.43 -23.05 21.80
C LEU A 533 -8.75 -22.90 20.29
N ARG A 534 -10.00 -22.55 19.96
CA ARG A 534 -10.46 -22.44 18.57
C ARG A 534 -9.82 -21.29 17.79
N GLN A 535 -9.21 -20.32 18.47
CA GLN A 535 -8.53 -19.17 17.86
C GLN A 535 -7.03 -19.41 17.63
N PHE A 536 -6.50 -20.57 18.00
CA PHE A 536 -5.11 -20.96 17.80
C PHE A 536 -4.96 -22.04 16.75
N ASN A 537 -3.86 -22.00 15.99
CA ASN A 537 -3.22 -23.18 15.42
C ASN A 537 -2.18 -23.67 16.42
N LEU A 538 -2.10 -24.97 16.69
CA LEU A 538 -1.17 -25.55 17.67
C LEU A 538 0.00 -26.25 16.96
N SER A 539 1.24 -25.98 17.37
CA SER A 539 2.44 -26.68 16.87
C SER A 539 3.39 -27.05 18.00
N LEU A 540 4.01 -28.23 17.88
CA LEU A 540 5.03 -28.68 18.82
C LEU A 540 6.44 -28.30 18.33
N LEU A 541 7.26 -27.80 19.23
CA LEU A 541 8.71 -27.68 19.03
C LEU A 541 9.32 -29.05 19.30
N VAL A 542 9.72 -29.74 18.23
CA VAL A 542 10.27 -31.08 18.26
C VAL A 542 11.79 -31.00 18.09
N THR A 543 12.51 -31.60 19.02
CA THR A 543 13.97 -31.72 18.97
C THR A 543 14.39 -33.01 18.26
N GLN A 544 15.61 -33.02 17.75
CA GLN A 544 16.25 -34.20 17.21
C GLN A 544 16.40 -35.29 18.27
N GLU A 545 16.66 -34.91 19.53
CA GLU A 545 16.73 -35.83 20.67
C GLU A 545 15.42 -36.62 20.84
N PHE A 546 14.27 -35.95 20.76
CA PHE A 546 12.97 -36.61 20.85
C PHE A 546 12.76 -37.60 19.70
N MET A 547 13.10 -37.21 18.47
CA MET A 547 12.98 -38.10 17.30
C MET A 547 13.89 -39.33 17.42
N GLN A 548 15.09 -39.17 17.98
CA GLN A 548 15.98 -40.30 18.28
C GLN A 548 15.36 -41.22 19.34
N ALA A 549 14.79 -40.67 20.42
CA ALA A 549 14.11 -41.45 21.45
C ALA A 549 12.94 -42.26 20.88
N VAL A 550 12.13 -41.68 19.98
CA VAL A 550 11.06 -42.38 19.27
C VAL A 550 11.61 -43.53 18.44
N SER A 551 12.64 -43.28 17.63
CA SER A 551 13.23 -44.31 16.74
C SER A 551 13.84 -45.49 17.50
N ARG A 552 14.38 -45.23 18.69
CA ARG A 552 15.03 -46.22 19.57
C ARG A 552 14.09 -46.87 20.57
N ASP A 553 12.81 -46.50 20.56
CA ASP A 553 11.83 -46.93 21.56
C ASP A 553 12.24 -46.64 23.01
N ALA A 554 12.90 -45.50 23.20
CA ALA A 554 13.39 -45.05 24.51
C ALA A 554 12.33 -44.26 25.28
N ASP A 555 12.57 -44.09 26.58
CA ASP A 555 11.77 -43.22 27.42
C ASP A 555 12.09 -41.74 27.18
N TRP A 556 11.06 -40.91 27.34
CA TRP A 556 11.10 -39.45 27.22
C TRP A 556 10.71 -38.79 28.55
N LYS A 557 11.57 -37.89 29.02
CA LYS A 557 11.39 -37.18 30.29
C LYS A 557 10.68 -35.86 30.05
N LEU A 558 9.53 -35.66 30.69
CA LEU A 558 8.84 -34.38 30.72
C LEU A 558 9.35 -33.58 31.90
N ALA A 559 10.03 -32.47 31.62
CA ALA A 559 10.83 -31.76 32.60
C ALA A 559 10.73 -30.24 32.41
N PHE A 560 10.94 -29.49 33.49
CA PHE A 560 10.88 -28.03 33.49
C PHE A 560 12.00 -27.43 34.36
N PRO A 561 12.58 -26.27 33.99
CA PRO A 561 13.66 -25.64 34.75
C PRO A 561 13.41 -25.45 36.24
N ILE A 562 14.46 -25.62 37.04
CA ILE A 562 14.46 -25.43 38.49
C ILE A 562 15.18 -24.13 38.81
N SER A 563 14.56 -23.28 39.63
CA SER A 563 15.20 -22.07 40.13
C SER A 563 16.13 -22.37 41.30
N GLU A 564 17.16 -21.53 41.51
CA GLU A 564 18.11 -21.70 42.62
C GLU A 564 17.43 -21.81 43.99
N LYS A 565 16.32 -21.09 44.19
CA LYS A 565 15.53 -21.12 45.44
C LYS A 565 14.78 -22.43 45.66
N GLU A 566 14.35 -23.09 44.59
CA GLU A 566 13.59 -24.34 44.69
C GLU A 566 14.49 -25.53 45.02
N VAL A 567 15.80 -25.40 44.77
CA VAL A 567 16.80 -26.40 45.17
C VAL A 567 16.94 -26.50 46.69
N GLU A 568 16.75 -25.39 47.39
CA GLU A 568 16.81 -25.36 48.86
C GLU A 568 15.58 -26.04 49.49
N ASP A 569 14.43 -26.00 48.79
CA ASP A 569 13.15 -26.54 49.23
C ASP A 569 12.96 -28.02 48.84
N ASP A 570 13.45 -28.42 47.66
CA ASP A 570 13.34 -29.77 47.11
C ASP A 570 14.70 -30.50 47.24
N ASP A 571 14.79 -31.55 48.06
CA ASP A 571 15.98 -32.41 48.24
C ASP A 571 16.26 -33.27 46.98
N LEU A 572 16.70 -32.62 45.89
CA LEU A 572 16.92 -33.23 44.58
C LEU A 572 18.39 -33.60 44.35
N ASP A 573 18.65 -34.84 43.92
CA ASP A 573 20.00 -35.23 43.47
C ASP A 573 20.19 -34.86 41.99
N PHE A 574 20.99 -33.82 41.71
CA PHE A 574 21.34 -33.37 40.35
C PHE A 574 22.09 -34.41 39.51
N ARG A 575 22.57 -35.50 40.12
CA ARG A 575 23.23 -36.61 39.44
C ARG A 575 22.27 -37.75 39.12
N ASP A 576 21.08 -37.75 39.71
CA ASP A 576 20.04 -38.72 39.41
C ASP A 576 19.29 -38.27 38.15
N PRO A 577 19.48 -38.94 37.00
CA PRO A 577 18.83 -38.54 35.76
C PRO A 577 17.31 -38.66 35.86
N ASP A 578 16.77 -39.48 36.76
CA ASP A 578 15.33 -39.66 36.94
C ASP A 578 14.69 -38.52 37.74
N GLN A 579 15.50 -37.69 38.41
CA GLN A 579 15.06 -36.49 39.11
C GLN A 579 15.37 -35.22 38.32
N VAL A 580 16.54 -35.13 37.69
CA VAL A 580 17.01 -33.94 36.97
C VAL A 580 17.59 -34.29 35.61
N VAL A 581 17.21 -33.52 34.59
CA VAL A 581 17.82 -33.57 33.26
C VAL A 581 18.37 -32.19 32.89
N TRP A 582 19.53 -32.17 32.22
CA TRP A 582 20.16 -30.95 31.75
C TRP A 582 19.74 -30.67 30.31
N ARG A 583 19.16 -29.49 30.05
CA ARG A 583 18.63 -29.12 28.72
C ARG A 583 19.05 -27.72 28.31
N GLU A 584 19.09 -27.49 27.00
CA GLU A 584 19.15 -26.13 26.46
C GLU A 584 17.85 -25.38 26.78
N TRP A 585 17.98 -24.11 27.16
CA TRP A 585 16.83 -23.28 27.51
C TRP A 585 17.05 -21.84 27.02
N PRO A 586 15.99 -21.12 26.59
CA PRO A 586 16.14 -19.76 26.01
C PRO A 586 16.72 -18.71 26.97
N HIS A 587 16.61 -18.89 28.28
CA HIS A 587 17.11 -17.94 29.28
C HIS A 587 17.65 -18.65 30.52
N HIS A 588 18.80 -18.21 31.02
CA HIS A 588 19.48 -18.90 32.13
C HIS A 588 19.29 -18.19 33.48
N GLN A 589 18.79 -16.95 33.44
CA GLN A 589 18.71 -16.09 34.63
C GLN A 589 17.75 -16.68 35.67
N GLY A 590 18.30 -16.95 36.86
CA GLY A 590 17.54 -17.45 38.01
C GLY A 590 17.30 -18.96 38.02
N TYR A 591 17.89 -19.70 37.08
CA TYR A 591 17.89 -21.16 37.08
C TYR A 591 19.28 -21.72 37.34
N VAL A 592 19.32 -22.96 37.82
CA VAL A 592 20.59 -23.66 38.01
C VAL A 592 21.17 -24.08 36.66
N THR A 593 22.42 -23.69 36.42
CA THR A 593 23.17 -24.05 35.21
C THR A 593 24.43 -24.84 35.52
N ASN A 594 24.85 -25.71 34.60
CA ASN A 594 26.14 -26.39 34.66
C ASN A 594 27.22 -25.65 33.85
N ASP A 595 28.46 -26.14 33.92
CA ASP A 595 29.63 -25.55 33.21
C ASP A 595 29.49 -25.56 31.67
N ALA A 596 28.61 -26.40 31.12
CA ALA A 596 28.29 -26.44 29.70
C ALA A 596 27.18 -25.44 29.31
N GLY A 597 26.66 -24.66 30.26
CA GLY A 597 25.59 -23.69 30.03
C GLY A 597 24.19 -24.31 29.90
N LEU A 598 24.02 -25.59 30.24
CA LEU A 598 22.70 -26.23 30.26
C LEU A 598 21.97 -25.93 31.55
N VAL A 599 20.64 -25.87 31.48
CA VAL A 599 19.75 -25.61 32.61
C VAL A 599 19.25 -26.91 33.23
N ALA A 600 19.32 -27.02 34.56
CA ALA A 600 18.76 -28.13 35.31
C ALA A 600 17.23 -28.10 35.25
N CYS A 601 16.63 -29.17 34.76
CA CYS A 601 15.18 -29.32 34.65
C CYS A 601 14.70 -30.50 35.51
N LYS A 602 13.78 -30.24 36.45
CA LYS A 602 13.14 -31.27 37.27
C LYS A 602 12.28 -32.16 36.40
N VAL A 603 12.44 -33.46 36.53
CA VAL A 603 11.60 -34.46 35.86
C VAL A 603 10.28 -34.56 36.60
N TYR A 604 9.19 -34.27 35.92
CA TYR A 604 7.83 -34.41 36.46
C TYR A 604 7.24 -35.78 36.11
N LYS A 605 7.61 -36.31 34.94
CA LYS A 605 7.06 -37.56 34.42
C LYS A 605 7.97 -38.17 33.37
N THR A 606 8.06 -39.49 33.35
CA THR A 606 8.71 -40.26 32.28
C THR A 606 7.65 -41.04 31.49
N ILE A 607 7.71 -40.99 30.17
CA ILE A 607 6.80 -41.72 29.27
C ILE A 607 7.55 -42.32 28.09
N PRO A 608 7.11 -43.47 27.53
CA PRO A 608 7.72 -43.99 26.30
C PRO A 608 7.58 -42.97 25.17
N ALA A 609 8.69 -42.64 24.49
CA ALA A 609 8.70 -41.62 23.43
C ALA A 609 7.74 -41.97 22.29
N ARG A 610 7.69 -43.26 21.92
CA ARG A 610 6.76 -43.79 20.92
C ARG A 610 5.30 -43.52 21.29
N ARG A 611 4.94 -43.68 22.56
CA ARG A 611 3.58 -43.38 23.04
C ARG A 611 3.23 -41.89 22.90
N LEU A 612 4.17 -40.99 23.17
CA LEU A 612 3.97 -39.56 22.95
C LEU A 612 3.82 -39.26 21.45
N TRP A 613 4.68 -39.85 20.61
CA TRP A 613 4.62 -39.70 19.16
C TRP A 613 3.30 -40.19 18.56
N ASP A 614 2.85 -41.39 18.95
CA ASP A 614 1.56 -41.95 18.49
C ASP A 614 0.40 -41.04 18.88
N MET A 615 0.45 -40.41 20.05
CA MET A 615 -0.56 -39.45 20.47
C MET A 615 -0.53 -38.17 19.64
N ILE A 616 0.66 -37.66 19.29
CA ILE A 616 0.82 -36.53 18.37
C ILE A 616 0.20 -36.89 17.03
N MET A 617 0.62 -38.01 16.42
CA MET A 617 0.16 -38.45 15.10
C MET A 617 -1.35 -38.71 15.06
N ALA A 618 -1.91 -39.37 16.07
CA ALA A 618 -3.35 -39.59 16.17
C ALA A 618 -4.10 -38.26 16.25
N SER A 619 -3.63 -37.30 17.07
CA SER A 619 -4.27 -35.98 17.15
C SER A 619 -4.15 -35.20 15.83
N THR A 620 -2.98 -35.21 15.19
CA THR A 620 -2.76 -34.58 13.89
C THR A 620 -3.67 -35.19 12.82
N TYR A 621 -3.90 -36.50 12.85
CA TYR A 621 -4.83 -37.16 11.94
C TYR A 621 -6.30 -36.79 12.20
N ASP A 622 -6.73 -36.87 13.47
CA ASP A 622 -8.13 -36.67 13.86
C ASP A 622 -8.57 -35.20 13.81
N PHE A 623 -7.66 -34.26 14.13
CA PHE A 623 -7.98 -32.84 14.35
C PHE A 623 -7.11 -31.88 13.52
N ALA A 624 -6.29 -32.39 12.59
CA ALA A 624 -5.29 -31.64 11.82
C ALA A 624 -4.21 -30.95 12.68
N GLU A 625 -4.15 -31.23 14.00
CA GLU A 625 -3.30 -30.56 14.98
C GLU A 625 -2.90 -31.49 16.14
N PRO A 626 -1.71 -31.27 16.76
CA PRO A 626 -0.77 -30.18 16.48
C PRO A 626 0.09 -30.44 15.23
N GLY A 627 0.58 -29.36 14.62
CA GLY A 627 1.73 -29.42 13.71
C GLY A 627 3.03 -29.66 14.47
N PHE A 628 4.16 -29.75 13.76
CA PHE A 628 5.48 -29.84 14.38
C PHE A 628 6.50 -28.93 13.69
N ILE A 629 7.44 -28.41 14.47
CA ILE A 629 8.52 -27.54 14.06
C ILE A 629 9.81 -28.18 14.55
N LEU A 630 10.75 -28.47 13.65
CA LEU A 630 12.05 -29.02 14.00
C LEU A 630 12.95 -27.91 14.55
N ILE A 631 12.83 -27.64 15.84
CA ILE A 631 13.34 -26.41 16.45
C ILE A 631 14.86 -26.31 16.46
N ASP A 632 15.53 -27.47 16.55
CA ASP A 632 16.99 -27.55 16.49
C ASP A 632 17.50 -27.11 15.11
N LYS A 633 16.81 -27.53 14.03
CA LYS A 633 17.17 -27.11 12.66
C LYS A 633 16.93 -25.63 12.43
N VAL A 634 15.83 -25.10 12.97
CA VAL A 634 15.54 -23.66 12.90
C VAL A 634 16.68 -22.85 13.56
N ASN A 635 17.17 -23.28 14.72
CA ASN A 635 18.23 -22.57 15.43
C ASN A 635 19.64 -22.86 14.88
N GLU A 636 19.91 -24.04 14.33
CA GLU A 636 21.16 -24.33 13.59
C GLU A 636 21.31 -23.41 12.37
N MET A 637 20.19 -23.09 11.71
CA MET A 637 20.15 -22.21 10.54
C MET A 637 19.91 -20.73 10.91
N ASN A 638 19.87 -20.39 12.21
CA ASN A 638 19.64 -19.03 12.66
C ASN A 638 20.92 -18.18 12.54
N ASN A 639 20.93 -17.21 11.62
CA ASN A 639 22.06 -16.29 11.44
C ASN A 639 22.37 -15.42 12.67
N ASN A 640 21.41 -15.25 13.58
CA ASN A 640 21.55 -14.45 14.80
C ASN A 640 21.71 -15.32 16.07
N TRP A 641 22.14 -16.58 15.93
CA TRP A 641 22.26 -17.54 17.03
C TRP A 641 23.04 -17.02 18.25
N PHE A 642 23.92 -16.03 18.07
CA PHE A 642 24.75 -15.43 19.13
C PHE A 642 23.97 -14.49 20.07
N CYS A 643 22.78 -14.03 19.68
CA CYS A 643 21.99 -13.08 20.49
C CYS A 643 20.50 -13.40 20.57
N GLU A 644 20.00 -14.40 19.84
CA GLU A 644 18.61 -14.82 19.93
C GLU A 644 18.42 -16.33 19.79
N ASN A 645 17.31 -16.83 20.34
CA ASN A 645 16.85 -18.21 20.21
C ASN A 645 15.41 -18.20 19.69
N ILE A 646 15.18 -18.79 18.52
CA ILE A 646 13.87 -18.79 17.86
C ILE A 646 13.03 -19.91 18.48
N ARG A 647 11.86 -19.55 19.03
CA ARG A 647 10.90 -20.51 19.63
C ARG A 647 9.44 -20.29 19.25
N ALA A 648 9.11 -19.20 18.55
CA ALA A 648 7.77 -18.91 18.05
C ALA A 648 7.77 -18.69 16.54
N THR A 649 6.63 -18.91 15.90
CA THR A 649 6.43 -18.64 14.47
C THR A 649 5.00 -18.19 14.20
N ASN A 650 4.76 -17.52 13.08
CA ASN A 650 3.45 -17.00 12.71
C ASN A 650 2.49 -18.12 12.23
N PRO A 651 1.18 -17.85 12.10
CA PRO A 651 0.17 -18.86 11.72
C PRO A 651 0.30 -19.48 10.32
N CYS A 652 1.32 -19.09 9.55
CA CYS A 652 1.44 -19.36 8.12
C CYS A 652 2.68 -20.19 7.74
N VAL A 653 3.28 -20.97 8.65
CA VAL A 653 4.43 -21.84 8.31
C VAL A 653 4.11 -22.67 7.07
N THR A 654 4.83 -22.42 5.98
CA THR A 654 4.66 -23.11 4.72
C THR A 654 5.54 -24.36 4.71
N ALA A 655 5.04 -25.44 4.10
CA ALA A 655 5.78 -26.69 3.91
C ALA A 655 7.07 -26.52 3.08
N ASP A 656 7.28 -25.35 2.47
CA ASP A 656 8.41 -25.01 1.61
C ASP A 656 9.58 -24.36 2.39
N THR A 657 9.45 -24.22 3.72
CA THR A 657 10.55 -23.78 4.60
C THR A 657 11.55 -24.93 4.75
N ARG A 658 12.40 -25.12 3.72
CA ARG A 658 13.47 -26.12 3.68
C ARG A 658 14.72 -25.65 4.40
#